data_AF-A0A7G2CWL2-F1
#
_entry.id   AF-A0A7G2CWL2-F1
#
_cell.length_a   1.000
_cell.length_b   1.000
_cell.length_c   1.000
_cell.angle_alpha   90.00
_cell.angle_beta   90.00
_cell.angle_gamma   90.00
#
_symmetry.space_group_name_H-M   'P 1'
#
loop_
_entity.id
_entity.type
_entity.pdbx_description
1 polymer ?
#
loop_
_entity_poly.entity_id
_entity_poly.type
_entity_poly.pdbx_seq_one_letter_code
_entity_poly.pdbx_strand_id
1 'polypeptide(L)'
;MLIAAPASAAVAAASPSARPAAASAGPLLSDPMNRTVASGWGASPVGAWRVVEGASSVGNGQAMLASRKPGITARATVAGVTAADVSSRYTVTVPALPVGGPLYLAQAVRIVGKDSYGVRLRVHPDGSAYVSVVRMTDLTTVQNLSERRLPFPVTTGMSLRVALDVTGTSPVTLAAKAWAADGDEPSAWQVTHADSSATRITAAGGYGFALYTSSGAKAAVPLAIDDVLAAAPAPVATPTPTPTPTPAPAPNPAPAPNPVPVPPVTPTTPVTPAPPATPAGVRGKPGAAAPGSLSYPAPATAIYAAPGGSDGAAGTKNSPVRTIAAALRLVPNGGTIVLRGGTYHEEIVVPPQKRVTIQPAPNEAVWMDGAKTVTGWKPAGKTWTVDGWGTALDSSPTYTKGAPDNTQPEWRFVDPAHPMAAHPDQVWVAGVQLREVASAAQVVAGTFFVDDRAKRLVIGTDPTGKPVEASVLTQALSIRSAGSEVRGIGIRRYATSVPQMGTVIAAASDITLADVTIRDNSTTGFYSWAPRTTLTRVSLIGNGLLGGGASQADGLKVKQMLSVGNNAERFNHSPVSGAFKVTRTRGVTVTDSAFTGNAGRGPWFDESVIDIVFTGNDVIGNTGHGVMVELSERAVVADNIIARNGDFGLFVLNSGNVKIWNNTFVGNANRNVSIGQDGRRASDPNAAGHDPRTRFAPLAPWIVRNTVMSNNVMAESAGNCLVCVQDYSTTFTGAQMMSSVNGNLYHRTAPGTPRWFSAWSKGSVSRDPAVADTLAAFTAATGQDRRSQFVQGASVVSATYVLAPAQAQRQAAVAVPVPADIASVSRLPGNSATLGALPR
;
A
#
# COMPACT_ATOMS: atom_id res chain seq x y z
N MET A 1 6.61 26.84 57.36
CA MET A 1 6.55 25.98 58.57
C MET A 1 7.13 24.63 58.15
N LEU A 2 8.36 24.28 58.55
CA LEU A 2 8.74 23.66 59.86
C LEU A 2 8.07 22.27 60.01
N ILE A 3 8.73 21.12 60.24
CA ILE A 3 10.11 20.80 60.73
C ILE A 3 10.56 19.35 60.33
N ALA A 4 11.90 19.13 60.32
CA ALA A 4 12.69 17.90 60.53
C ALA A 4 12.81 16.72 59.52
N ALA A 5 14.10 16.40 59.26
CA ALA A 5 14.69 15.13 58.80
C ALA A 5 14.88 14.14 60.00
N PRO A 6 15.56 12.96 59.95
CA PRO A 6 16.85 12.64 59.28
C PRO A 6 16.73 11.34 58.42
N ALA A 7 17.76 10.57 58.00
CA ALA A 7 19.22 10.59 58.23
C ALA A 7 20.00 10.03 57.02
N SER A 8 21.34 10.11 57.05
CA SER A 8 22.24 9.52 56.05
C SER A 8 22.78 8.14 56.45
N ALA A 9 23.09 7.29 55.48
CA ALA A 9 24.02 6.17 55.64
C ALA A 9 25.04 6.20 54.49
N ALA A 10 26.29 6.54 54.82
CA ALA A 10 27.41 6.38 53.90
C ALA A 10 27.93 4.93 54.00
N VAL A 11 28.23 4.31 52.86
CA VAL A 11 28.95 3.02 52.80
C VAL A 11 30.23 3.24 51.99
N ALA A 12 31.33 2.66 52.51
CA ALA A 12 32.68 2.99 52.11
C ALA A 12 33.03 2.59 50.66
N ALA A 13 33.95 3.34 50.07
CA ALA A 13 34.57 2.98 48.81
C ALA A 13 35.43 1.71 48.98
N ALA A 14 35.05 0.65 48.29
CA ALA A 14 35.95 -0.46 47.98
C ALA A 14 36.50 -0.23 46.56
N SER A 15 37.82 -0.13 46.41
CA SER A 15 38.48 -0.12 45.10
C SER A 15 38.84 -1.56 44.69
N PRO A 16 38.26 -2.11 43.62
CA PRO A 16 38.75 -3.34 43.01
C PRO A 16 39.70 -2.97 41.85
N SER A 17 40.96 -3.35 42.03
CA SER A 17 42.02 -3.55 41.02
C SER A 17 41.78 -3.09 39.59
N ALA A 18 42.71 -2.30 39.05
CA ALA A 18 42.78 -2.00 37.63
C ALA A 18 42.74 -3.28 36.78
N ARG A 19 41.69 -3.41 35.97
CA ARG A 19 41.62 -4.41 34.90
C ARG A 19 42.72 -4.07 33.88
N PRO A 20 43.52 -5.03 33.38
CA PRO A 20 44.48 -4.73 32.33
C PRO A 20 43.73 -4.11 31.15
N ALA A 21 44.22 -2.98 30.65
CA ALA A 21 43.63 -2.33 29.49
C ALA A 21 43.64 -3.33 28.33
N ALA A 22 42.46 -3.77 27.89
CA ALA A 22 42.33 -4.47 26.63
C ALA A 22 42.81 -3.49 25.57
N ALA A 23 43.97 -3.78 24.96
CA ALA A 23 44.57 -2.91 23.96
C ALA A 23 43.52 -2.66 22.86
N SER A 24 43.06 -1.42 22.75
CA SER A 24 42.14 -1.04 21.69
C SER A 24 42.85 -1.29 20.38
N ALA A 25 42.32 -2.21 19.57
CA ALA A 25 42.74 -2.31 18.17
C ALA A 25 42.60 -0.90 17.56
N GLY A 26 43.69 -0.40 16.98
CA GLY A 26 43.72 0.95 16.43
C GLY A 26 42.66 1.15 15.35
N PRO A 27 42.29 2.40 15.04
CA PRO A 27 41.34 2.67 13.97
C PRO A 27 41.83 2.06 12.65
N LEU A 28 40.90 1.49 11.88
CA LEU A 28 41.15 0.93 10.53
C LEU A 28 41.67 2.02 9.58
N LEU A 29 41.25 3.27 9.81
CA LEU A 29 41.76 4.47 9.18
C LEU A 29 41.54 5.64 10.15
N SER A 30 42.57 6.46 10.36
CA SER A 30 42.42 7.77 11.01
C SER A 30 43.28 8.75 10.24
N ASP A 31 42.64 9.64 9.49
CA ASP A 31 43.28 10.61 8.62
C ASP A 31 42.67 12.01 8.83
N PRO A 32 43.29 12.85 9.70
CA PRO A 32 42.82 14.19 9.97
C PRO A 32 43.20 15.20 8.87
N MET A 33 43.78 14.76 7.74
CA MET A 33 44.13 15.61 6.59
C MET A 33 45.07 16.80 6.90
N ASN A 34 45.81 16.75 8.00
CA ASN A 34 46.78 17.78 8.47
C ASN A 34 48.04 17.98 7.60
N ARG A 35 48.01 17.63 6.31
CA ARG A 35 49.15 17.70 5.38
C ARG A 35 48.85 18.68 4.24
N THR A 36 49.91 19.18 3.60
CA THR A 36 49.80 20.02 2.40
C THR A 36 50.26 19.23 1.18
N VAL A 37 49.37 19.05 0.21
CA VAL A 37 49.60 18.28 -1.02
C VAL A 37 48.96 19.02 -2.20
N ALA A 38 49.77 19.48 -3.15
CA ALA A 38 49.29 20.32 -4.26
C ALA A 38 48.43 19.56 -5.29
N SER A 39 48.58 18.24 -5.40
CA SER A 39 47.80 17.38 -6.30
C SER A 39 47.61 15.99 -5.69
N GLY A 40 46.37 15.51 -5.64
CA GLY A 40 46.01 14.28 -4.95
C GLY A 40 45.86 14.46 -3.44
N TRP A 41 45.54 13.35 -2.75
CA TRP A 41 45.36 13.33 -1.30
C TRP A 41 46.58 12.81 -0.53
N GLY A 42 47.66 12.38 -1.20
CA GLY A 42 48.89 11.90 -0.53
C GLY A 42 48.71 10.62 0.29
N ALA A 43 49.59 10.41 1.27
CA ALA A 43 49.55 9.23 2.15
C ALA A 43 48.72 9.46 3.42
N SER A 44 47.90 8.46 3.76
CA SER A 44 47.32 8.27 5.09
C SER A 44 48.19 7.31 5.92
N PRO A 45 47.98 7.17 7.24
CA PRO A 45 48.75 6.24 8.08
C PRO A 45 48.68 4.76 7.67
N VAL A 46 47.67 4.36 6.88
CA VAL A 46 47.49 2.98 6.42
C VAL A 46 47.83 2.79 4.93
N GLY A 47 48.04 3.87 4.17
CA GLY A 47 48.41 3.78 2.75
C GLY A 47 48.11 5.02 1.94
N ALA A 48 48.57 5.03 0.69
CA ALA A 48 48.33 6.12 -0.25
C ALA A 48 46.86 6.22 -0.69
N TRP A 49 46.34 7.45 -0.74
CA TRP A 49 45.10 7.77 -1.42
C TRP A 49 45.31 7.86 -2.92
N ARG A 50 44.49 7.14 -3.69
CA ARG A 50 44.46 7.21 -5.15
C ARG A 50 43.21 7.96 -5.61
N VAL A 51 43.40 9.12 -6.23
CA VAL A 51 42.31 9.91 -6.81
C VAL A 51 42.26 9.73 -8.33
N VAL A 52 41.06 9.57 -8.89
CA VAL A 52 40.81 9.50 -10.34
C VAL A 52 39.57 10.32 -10.74
N GLU A 53 39.55 10.80 -11.98
CA GLU A 53 38.45 11.58 -12.59
C GLU A 53 38.03 12.85 -11.81
N GLY A 54 38.95 13.42 -11.03
CA GLY A 54 38.73 14.63 -10.25
C GLY A 54 39.98 15.46 -10.02
N ALA A 55 39.77 16.75 -9.77
CA ALA A 55 40.79 17.60 -9.17
C ALA A 55 40.79 17.37 -7.65
N SER A 56 41.97 17.34 -7.04
CA SER A 56 42.12 17.11 -5.60
C SER A 56 43.44 17.66 -5.08
N SER A 57 43.43 18.07 -3.82
CA SER A 57 44.57 18.58 -3.06
C SER A 57 44.30 18.40 -1.57
N VAL A 58 45.31 18.62 -0.73
CA VAL A 58 45.14 18.77 0.72
C VAL A 58 45.81 20.06 1.16
N GLY A 59 45.15 20.82 2.04
CA GLY A 59 45.68 22.05 2.60
C GLY A 59 44.75 22.59 3.68
N ASN A 60 45.29 23.38 4.61
CA ASN A 60 44.54 23.96 5.74
C ASN A 60 43.76 22.91 6.57
N GLY A 61 44.28 21.68 6.67
CA GLY A 61 43.63 20.58 7.39
C GLY A 61 42.49 19.87 6.64
N GLN A 62 42.24 20.22 5.38
CA GLN A 62 41.12 19.66 4.60
C GLN A 62 41.58 19.07 3.27
N ALA A 63 40.98 17.94 2.88
CA ALA A 63 41.20 17.29 1.60
C ALA A 63 40.10 17.71 0.60
N MET A 64 40.49 18.47 -0.42
CA MET A 64 39.59 18.93 -1.46
C MET A 64 39.36 17.83 -2.50
N LEU A 65 38.12 17.64 -2.92
CA LEU A 65 37.75 16.77 -4.04
C LEU A 65 36.73 17.49 -4.92
N ALA A 66 36.95 17.50 -6.23
CA ALA A 66 36.03 18.02 -7.23
C ALA A 66 35.94 17.08 -8.44
N SER A 67 34.72 16.86 -8.94
CA SER A 67 34.49 16.21 -10.25
C SER A 67 35.29 16.92 -11.34
N ARG A 68 35.92 16.19 -12.27
CA ARG A 68 36.66 16.81 -13.39
C ARG A 68 35.78 17.77 -14.23
N LYS A 69 34.49 17.46 -14.34
CA LYS A 69 33.42 18.31 -14.90
C LYS A 69 32.05 17.78 -14.44
N PRO A 70 30.96 18.56 -14.58
CA PRO A 70 29.58 18.06 -14.47
C PRO A 70 29.37 16.76 -15.27
N GLY A 71 28.67 15.79 -14.69
CA GLY A 71 28.41 14.50 -15.30
C GLY A 71 29.50 13.44 -15.13
N ILE A 72 30.59 13.72 -14.40
CA ILE A 72 31.68 12.78 -14.09
C ILE A 72 31.79 12.57 -12.57
N THR A 73 32.12 11.35 -12.15
CA THR A 73 32.35 11.02 -10.74
C THR A 73 33.84 10.97 -10.42
N ALA A 74 34.32 11.92 -9.61
CA ALA A 74 35.65 11.84 -8.99
C ALA A 74 35.64 10.75 -7.90
N ARG A 75 36.70 9.95 -7.80
CA ARG A 75 36.81 8.85 -6.83
C ARG A 75 38.15 8.90 -6.12
N ALA A 76 38.15 8.79 -4.80
CA ALA A 76 39.33 8.74 -3.95
C ALA A 76 39.30 7.45 -3.11
N THR A 77 40.25 6.53 -3.29
CA THR A 77 40.29 5.25 -2.54
C THR A 77 41.61 5.06 -1.84
N VAL A 78 41.60 4.32 -0.72
CA VAL A 78 42.80 3.97 0.05
C VAL A 78 42.96 2.46 0.14
N ALA A 79 44.16 1.95 -0.17
CA ALA A 79 44.43 0.51 -0.23
C ALA A 79 44.63 -0.14 1.16
N GLY A 80 44.95 0.65 2.18
CA GLY A 80 45.29 0.18 3.53
C GLY A 80 44.14 -0.34 4.39
N VAL A 81 42.90 -0.25 3.91
CA VAL A 81 41.72 -0.68 4.66
C VAL A 81 41.17 -1.97 4.05
N THR A 82 40.92 -2.98 4.89
CA THR A 82 40.15 -4.17 4.51
C THR A 82 39.38 -4.64 5.73
N ALA A 83 38.07 -4.45 5.73
CA ALA A 83 37.21 -4.80 6.86
C ALA A 83 35.82 -5.25 6.37
N ALA A 84 35.23 -6.19 7.13
CA ALA A 84 33.82 -6.52 6.98
C ALA A 84 32.98 -5.51 7.79
N ASP A 85 33.13 -5.48 9.10
CA ASP A 85 32.35 -4.56 9.93
C ASP A 85 33.08 -3.22 10.08
N VAL A 86 32.37 -2.13 9.74
CA VAL A 86 32.92 -0.77 9.69
C VAL A 86 31.96 0.20 10.37
N SER A 87 32.44 0.95 11.36
CA SER A 87 31.86 2.21 11.80
C SER A 87 32.76 3.33 11.32
N SER A 88 32.18 4.32 10.64
CA SER A 88 32.96 5.41 10.04
C SER A 88 32.30 6.77 10.22
N ARG A 89 33.15 7.78 10.39
CA ARG A 89 32.82 9.18 10.64
C ARG A 89 33.72 10.05 9.78
N TYR A 90 33.18 11.14 9.26
CA TYR A 90 33.94 12.20 8.61
C TYR A 90 33.19 13.53 8.69
N THR A 91 33.93 14.63 8.57
CA THR A 91 33.37 15.96 8.37
C THR A 91 33.46 16.30 6.87
N VAL A 92 32.47 17.04 6.36
CA VAL A 92 32.46 17.58 4.99
C VAL A 92 31.96 19.01 4.99
N THR A 93 32.78 19.92 4.44
CA THR A 93 32.37 21.29 4.15
C THR A 93 31.82 21.38 2.73
N VAL A 94 30.72 22.14 2.56
CA VAL A 94 30.15 22.53 1.26
C VAL A 94 30.54 24.00 0.98
N PRO A 95 31.67 24.29 0.31
CA PRO A 95 32.20 25.65 0.21
C PRO A 95 31.31 26.59 -0.61
N ALA A 96 30.51 26.03 -1.53
CA ALA A 96 29.45 26.72 -2.28
C ALA A 96 28.33 25.73 -2.62
N LEU A 97 27.08 26.20 -2.63
CA LEU A 97 25.95 25.43 -3.15
C LEU A 97 26.07 25.24 -4.68
N PRO A 98 25.65 24.09 -5.22
CA PRO A 98 25.74 23.83 -6.64
C PRO A 98 24.68 24.62 -7.42
N VAL A 99 24.97 24.98 -8.66
CA VAL A 99 24.02 25.74 -9.51
C VAL A 99 23.54 24.90 -10.68
N GLY A 100 22.23 24.81 -10.87
CA GLY A 100 21.58 24.08 -11.97
C GLY A 100 21.20 22.63 -11.63
N GLY A 101 22.10 21.88 -10.99
CA GLY A 101 21.83 20.49 -10.58
C GLY A 101 22.54 20.12 -9.28
N PRO A 102 22.06 19.09 -8.55
CA PRO A 102 22.60 18.69 -7.26
C PRO A 102 24.02 18.09 -7.32
N LEU A 103 24.71 18.13 -6.18
CA LEU A 103 25.94 17.40 -5.91
C LEU A 103 25.67 16.16 -5.04
N TYR A 104 26.52 15.14 -5.18
CA TYR A 104 26.38 13.86 -4.52
C TYR A 104 27.75 13.40 -4.00
N LEU A 105 27.94 13.39 -2.69
CA LEU A 105 29.12 12.78 -2.05
C LEU A 105 28.71 11.45 -1.43
N ALA A 106 29.33 10.36 -1.88
CA ALA A 106 29.27 9.07 -1.21
C ALA A 106 30.59 8.77 -0.51
N GLN A 107 30.51 8.24 0.72
CA GLN A 107 31.56 7.45 1.34
C GLN A 107 31.25 5.98 1.06
N ALA A 108 32.26 5.20 0.68
CA ALA A 108 32.15 3.79 0.35
C ALA A 108 32.96 2.92 1.30
N VAL A 109 32.36 1.81 1.72
CA VAL A 109 32.94 0.76 2.59
C VAL A 109 32.61 -0.62 2.01
N ARG A 110 33.35 -1.66 2.42
CA ARG A 110 33.32 -2.99 1.78
C ARG A 110 33.45 -2.90 0.25
N ILE A 111 34.42 -2.12 -0.24
CA ILE A 111 34.72 -2.10 -1.69
C ILE A 111 35.32 -3.46 -2.06
N VAL A 112 34.56 -4.28 -2.80
CA VAL A 112 34.90 -5.65 -3.20
C VAL A 112 34.74 -5.77 -4.71
N GLY A 113 35.88 -5.81 -5.42
CA GLY A 113 35.88 -5.70 -6.88
C GLY A 113 35.28 -4.37 -7.33
N LYS A 114 34.11 -4.41 -7.97
CA LYS A 114 33.35 -3.23 -8.39
C LYS A 114 32.29 -2.79 -7.39
N ASP A 115 31.85 -3.66 -6.48
CA ASP A 115 30.66 -3.44 -5.66
C ASP A 115 31.02 -2.92 -4.27
N SER A 116 30.17 -2.08 -3.68
CA SER A 116 30.38 -1.47 -2.35
C SER A 116 29.07 -1.06 -1.67
N TYR A 117 29.12 -0.86 -0.35
CA TYR A 117 28.10 -0.16 0.41
C TYR A 117 28.55 1.25 0.75
N GLY A 118 27.63 2.12 1.16
CA GLY A 118 28.00 3.47 1.57
C GLY A 118 26.91 4.31 2.20
N VAL A 119 27.31 5.47 2.71
CA VAL A 119 26.44 6.61 2.97
C VAL A 119 26.61 7.61 1.84
N ARG A 120 25.51 8.20 1.36
CA ARG A 120 25.53 9.26 0.37
C ARG A 120 24.75 10.48 0.84
N LEU A 121 25.42 11.62 0.85
CA LEU A 121 24.83 12.95 0.91
C LEU A 121 24.47 13.44 -0.50
N ARG A 122 23.25 13.95 -0.68
CA ARG A 122 22.84 14.71 -1.87
C ARG A 122 22.44 16.12 -1.43
N VAL A 123 23.06 17.14 -2.01
CA VAL A 123 22.77 18.57 -1.73
C VAL A 123 22.30 19.24 -3.01
N HIS A 124 21.17 19.93 -2.94
CA HIS A 124 20.55 20.65 -4.06
C HIS A 124 20.93 22.14 -4.11
N PRO A 125 20.69 22.83 -5.24
CA PRO A 125 20.93 24.28 -5.36
C PRO A 125 20.16 25.16 -4.38
N ASP A 126 19.03 24.70 -3.85
CA ASP A 126 18.20 25.38 -2.84
C ASP A 126 18.66 25.09 -1.39
N GLY A 127 19.79 24.39 -1.22
CA GLY A 127 20.27 23.92 0.07
C GLY A 127 19.53 22.68 0.61
N SER A 128 18.48 22.17 -0.05
CA SER A 128 17.82 20.96 0.43
C SER A 128 18.75 19.75 0.34
N ALA A 129 18.87 19.01 1.44
CA ALA A 129 19.85 17.94 1.58
C ALA A 129 19.25 16.62 2.08
N TYR A 130 19.88 15.51 1.70
CA TYR A 130 19.42 14.15 1.97
C TYR A 130 20.59 13.28 2.41
N VAL A 131 20.36 12.42 3.41
CA VAL A 131 21.25 11.31 3.76
C VAL A 131 20.62 10.01 3.28
N SER A 132 21.44 9.11 2.73
CA SER A 132 20.99 7.81 2.22
C SER A 132 22.01 6.72 2.49
N VAL A 133 21.54 5.50 2.81
CA VAL A 133 22.37 4.29 2.72
C VAL A 133 22.18 3.69 1.34
N VAL A 134 23.29 3.30 0.71
CA VAL A 134 23.35 2.94 -0.71
C VAL A 134 24.17 1.68 -0.93
N ARG A 135 23.86 0.96 -2.02
CA ARG A 135 24.77 0.02 -2.67
C ARG A 135 25.28 0.67 -3.95
N MET A 136 26.55 0.48 -4.29
CA MET A 136 27.17 1.11 -5.46
C MET A 136 27.99 0.10 -6.28
N THR A 137 27.98 0.27 -7.60
CA THR A 137 28.85 -0.44 -8.54
C THR A 137 29.78 0.55 -9.25
N ASP A 138 31.06 0.22 -9.33
CA ASP A 138 32.20 1.01 -9.81
C ASP A 138 32.38 2.39 -9.13
N LEU A 139 31.72 2.57 -7.97
CA LEU A 139 31.51 3.84 -7.26
C LEU A 139 30.79 4.91 -8.11
N THR A 140 30.05 4.51 -9.15
CA THR A 140 29.37 5.42 -10.10
C THR A 140 27.88 5.14 -10.22
N THR A 141 27.49 3.86 -10.31
CA THR A 141 26.08 3.45 -10.33
C THR A 141 25.60 3.29 -8.90
N VAL A 142 24.53 4.00 -8.52
CA VAL A 142 24.06 4.03 -7.12
C VAL A 142 22.64 3.50 -7.01
N GLN A 143 22.46 2.45 -6.22
CA GLN A 143 21.17 1.96 -5.75
C GLN A 143 20.88 2.55 -4.36
N ASN A 144 19.82 3.34 -4.23
CA ASN A 144 19.32 3.78 -2.93
C ASN A 144 18.67 2.59 -2.20
N LEU A 145 19.08 2.34 -0.95
CA LEU A 145 18.49 1.32 -0.07
C LEU A 145 17.53 1.93 0.96
N SER A 146 17.88 3.12 1.47
CA SER A 146 17.02 3.97 2.32
C SER A 146 17.51 5.41 2.26
N GLU A 147 16.61 6.40 2.28
CA GLU A 147 16.92 7.84 2.13
C GLU A 147 15.99 8.70 3.00
N ARG A 148 16.54 9.73 3.65
CA ARG A 148 15.81 10.71 4.47
C ARG A 148 16.27 12.13 4.16
N ARG A 149 15.34 13.08 4.11
CA ARG A 149 15.67 14.52 3.99
C ARG A 149 16.16 15.03 5.35
N LEU A 150 17.26 15.80 5.34
CA LEU A 150 17.75 16.47 6.54
C LEU A 150 16.74 17.55 7.00
N PRO A 151 16.58 17.77 8.33
CA PRO A 151 15.58 18.70 8.86
C PRO A 151 15.99 20.18 8.78
N PHE A 152 17.13 20.49 8.15
CA PHE A 152 17.69 21.83 7.96
C PHE A 152 18.20 21.99 6.52
N PRO A 153 18.23 23.21 5.97
CA PRO A 153 18.93 23.50 4.72
C PRO A 153 20.45 23.52 4.94
N VAL A 154 21.19 23.07 3.93
CA VAL A 154 22.65 23.27 3.84
C VAL A 154 22.92 24.63 3.23
N THR A 155 23.86 25.38 3.79
CA THR A 155 24.26 26.71 3.31
C THR A 155 25.69 26.70 2.77
N THR A 156 26.04 27.74 2.01
CA THR A 156 27.41 28.02 1.55
C THR A 156 28.36 28.12 2.75
N GLY A 157 29.44 27.34 2.75
CA GLY A 157 30.42 27.26 3.83
C GLY A 157 30.04 26.30 4.98
N MET A 158 28.85 25.68 4.95
CA MET A 158 28.41 24.80 6.03
C MET A 158 29.22 23.50 6.08
N SER A 159 29.64 23.11 7.28
CA SER A 159 30.20 21.80 7.58
C SER A 159 29.13 20.85 8.13
N LEU A 160 29.14 19.61 7.64
CA LEU A 160 28.30 18.52 8.10
C LEU A 160 29.17 17.41 8.65
N ARG A 161 28.78 16.84 9.79
CA ARG A 161 29.30 15.55 10.25
C ARG A 161 28.44 14.43 9.70
N VAL A 162 29.07 13.34 9.28
CA VAL A 162 28.42 12.16 8.71
C VAL A 162 28.91 10.92 9.43
N ALA A 163 28.00 10.00 9.73
CA ALA A 163 28.32 8.69 10.27
C ALA A 163 27.63 7.57 9.48
N LEU A 164 28.35 6.45 9.31
CA LEU A 164 27.91 5.21 8.67
C LEU A 164 28.37 4.01 9.49
N ASP A 165 27.45 3.11 9.81
CA ASP A 165 27.74 1.76 10.31
C ASP A 165 27.31 0.73 9.27
N VAL A 166 28.17 -0.26 9.00
CA VAL A 166 27.88 -1.46 8.19
C VAL A 166 28.35 -2.69 8.93
N THR A 167 27.44 -3.60 9.28
CA THR A 167 27.70 -4.76 10.15
C THR A 167 27.08 -6.06 9.64
N GLY A 168 27.71 -7.19 9.95
CA GLY A 168 27.17 -8.54 9.75
C GLY A 168 27.19 -9.04 8.30
N THR A 169 26.60 -10.22 8.08
CA THR A 169 26.66 -10.95 6.80
C THR A 169 25.31 -11.53 6.35
N SER A 170 24.32 -11.64 7.22
CA SER A 170 22.98 -12.17 6.89
C SER A 170 21.94 -11.80 7.97
N PRO A 171 21.25 -10.64 7.85
CA PRO A 171 21.45 -9.59 6.85
C PRO A 171 22.79 -8.86 7.02
N VAL A 172 23.21 -8.11 6.00
CA VAL A 172 24.15 -7.00 6.19
C VAL A 172 23.33 -5.79 6.64
N THR A 173 23.59 -5.27 7.83
CA THR A 173 22.87 -4.11 8.38
C THR A 173 23.63 -2.84 8.06
N LEU A 174 22.94 -1.85 7.51
CA LEU A 174 23.46 -0.50 7.25
C LEU A 174 22.69 0.52 8.08
N ALA A 175 23.39 1.49 8.66
CA ALA A 175 22.78 2.63 9.34
C ALA A 175 23.58 3.91 9.05
N ALA A 176 22.92 5.04 8.81
CA ALA A 176 23.60 6.31 8.59
C ALA A 176 22.84 7.52 9.13
N LYS A 177 23.58 8.60 9.39
CA LYS A 177 23.07 9.92 9.79
C LYS A 177 24.03 11.04 9.40
N ALA A 178 23.49 12.23 9.20
CA ALA A 178 24.25 13.46 9.01
C ALA A 178 23.61 14.62 9.78
N TRP A 179 24.46 15.50 10.31
CA TRP A 179 24.06 16.65 11.12
C TRP A 179 25.02 17.83 10.92
N ALA A 180 24.59 19.03 11.30
CA ALA A 180 25.45 20.21 11.26
C ALA A 180 26.66 20.03 12.21
N ALA A 181 27.86 20.42 11.79
CA ALA A 181 29.08 20.14 12.56
C ALA A 181 29.16 20.91 13.90
N ASP A 182 28.40 21.99 14.03
CA ASP A 182 28.17 22.82 15.21
C ASP A 182 26.98 22.35 16.07
N GLY A 183 26.24 21.33 15.63
CA GLY A 183 25.09 20.74 16.33
C GLY A 183 25.39 19.39 17.00
N ASP A 184 24.49 18.99 17.90
CA ASP A 184 24.55 17.69 18.57
C ASP A 184 24.39 16.51 17.59
N GLU A 185 25.11 15.42 17.85
CA GLU A 185 24.95 14.18 17.11
C GLU A 185 23.57 13.55 17.40
N PRO A 186 22.76 13.23 16.38
CA PRO A 186 21.47 12.58 16.59
C PRO A 186 21.64 11.23 17.29
N SER A 187 20.93 11.04 18.40
CA SER A 187 20.96 9.80 19.20
C SER A 187 20.45 8.59 18.43
N ALA A 188 19.45 8.77 17.57
CA ALA A 188 18.93 7.76 16.66
C ALA A 188 19.57 7.86 15.27
N TRP A 189 19.76 6.71 14.62
CA TRP A 189 20.10 6.64 13.20
C TRP A 189 18.98 7.25 12.35
N GLN A 190 19.34 8.04 11.34
CA GLN A 190 18.37 8.75 10.50
C GLN A 190 17.82 7.84 9.38
N VAL A 191 18.65 6.94 8.86
CA VAL A 191 18.29 5.88 7.91
C VAL A 191 18.91 4.55 8.34
N THR A 192 18.18 3.45 8.12
CA THR A 192 18.65 2.08 8.34
C THR A 192 18.16 1.16 7.23
N HIS A 193 18.89 0.08 6.94
CA HIS A 193 18.49 -0.97 5.99
C HIS A 193 19.10 -2.32 6.38
N ALA A 194 18.35 -3.41 6.21
CA ALA A 194 18.81 -4.78 6.46
C ALA A 194 18.82 -5.56 5.14
N ASP A 195 20.01 -5.78 4.59
CA ASP A 195 20.19 -6.38 3.27
C ASP A 195 20.33 -7.90 3.37
N SER A 196 19.23 -8.60 3.12
CA SER A 196 19.15 -10.06 3.04
C SER A 196 19.31 -10.58 1.60
N SER A 197 19.57 -9.72 0.61
CA SER A 197 19.51 -10.13 -0.80
C SER A 197 20.62 -11.11 -1.18
N ALA A 198 20.40 -11.92 -2.22
CA ALA A 198 21.42 -12.84 -2.73
C ALA A 198 22.68 -12.14 -3.28
N THR A 199 22.59 -10.83 -3.54
CA THR A 199 23.68 -9.99 -4.08
C THR A 199 24.28 -9.05 -3.01
N ARG A 200 24.00 -9.28 -1.72
CA ARG A 200 24.55 -8.52 -0.61
C ARG A 200 26.07 -8.72 -0.47
N ILE A 201 26.80 -7.70 -0.03
CA ILE A 201 28.27 -7.73 0.02
C ILE A 201 28.72 -8.21 1.41
N THR A 202 29.01 -9.51 1.50
CA THR A 202 29.40 -10.17 2.77
C THR A 202 30.90 -10.15 3.04
N ALA A 203 31.74 -10.02 2.02
CA ALA A 203 33.19 -10.04 2.14
C ALA A 203 33.73 -8.73 2.75
N ALA A 204 34.87 -8.82 3.42
CA ALA A 204 35.66 -7.67 3.83
C ALA A 204 36.20 -6.94 2.59
N GLY A 205 36.24 -5.61 2.62
CA GLY A 205 36.67 -4.81 1.48
C GLY A 205 37.18 -3.42 1.83
N GLY A 206 37.55 -2.67 0.79
CA GLY A 206 38.22 -1.37 0.90
C GLY A 206 37.33 -0.20 1.31
N TYR A 207 37.96 0.98 1.36
CA TYR A 207 37.37 2.25 1.78
C TYR A 207 37.64 3.36 0.76
N GLY A 208 36.70 4.30 0.59
CA GLY A 208 36.90 5.46 -0.27
C GLY A 208 35.75 6.47 -0.28
N PHE A 209 35.87 7.46 -1.16
CA PHE A 209 34.87 8.48 -1.44
C PHE A 209 34.61 8.58 -2.94
N ALA A 210 33.39 8.99 -3.30
CA ALA A 210 32.97 9.27 -4.67
C ALA A 210 32.14 10.56 -4.70
N LEU A 211 32.60 11.57 -5.44
CA LEU A 211 31.90 12.83 -5.63
C LEU A 211 31.43 12.92 -7.09
N TYR A 212 30.11 12.97 -7.26
CA TYR A 212 29.46 13.23 -8.54
C TYR A 212 28.77 14.59 -8.51
N THR A 213 29.11 15.44 -9.48
CA THR A 213 28.36 16.67 -9.76
C THR A 213 27.39 16.38 -10.91
N SER A 214 26.09 16.65 -10.73
CA SER A 214 25.06 16.41 -11.76
C SER A 214 25.47 16.98 -13.13
N SER A 215 25.17 16.26 -14.21
CA SER A 215 25.35 16.75 -15.58
C SER A 215 24.54 18.01 -15.90
N GLY A 216 23.49 18.31 -15.12
CA GLY A 216 22.72 19.55 -15.18
C GLY A 216 23.33 20.72 -14.40
N ALA A 217 24.46 20.53 -13.71
CA ALA A 217 25.13 21.61 -12.99
C ALA A 217 25.97 22.48 -13.95
N LYS A 218 26.03 23.79 -13.68
CA LYS A 218 26.77 24.76 -14.50
C LYS A 218 28.29 24.62 -14.41
N ALA A 219 28.80 24.11 -13.29
CA ALA A 219 30.23 23.90 -13.03
C ALA A 219 30.42 22.73 -12.06
N ALA A 220 31.63 22.17 -12.02
CA ALA A 220 32.03 21.25 -10.96
C ALA A 220 32.14 22.00 -9.63
N VAL A 221 31.71 21.39 -8.54
CA VAL A 221 31.74 21.98 -7.19
C VAL A 221 32.70 21.17 -6.32
N PRO A 222 33.76 21.77 -5.77
CA PRO A 222 34.61 21.10 -4.81
C PRO A 222 33.88 20.90 -3.48
N LEU A 223 34.18 19.80 -2.79
CA LEU A 223 33.89 19.62 -1.37
C LEU A 223 35.22 19.49 -0.61
N ALA A 224 35.24 19.98 0.63
CA ALA A 224 36.35 19.74 1.56
C ALA A 224 35.96 18.58 2.48
N ILE A 225 36.87 17.62 2.69
CA ILE A 225 36.66 16.44 3.53
C ILE A 225 37.78 16.38 4.57
N ASP A 226 37.40 16.17 5.83
CA ASP A 226 38.25 16.21 7.01
C ASP A 226 37.77 15.20 8.08
N ASP A 227 38.54 15.05 9.16
CA ASP A 227 38.26 14.14 10.29
C ASP A 227 37.92 12.69 9.88
N VAL A 228 38.61 12.14 8.87
CA VAL A 228 38.25 10.82 8.32
C VAL A 228 38.65 9.70 9.29
N LEU A 229 37.65 9.08 9.90
CA LEU A 229 37.81 7.97 10.85
C LEU A 229 37.02 6.75 10.38
N ALA A 230 37.66 5.58 10.39
CA ALA A 230 37.00 4.29 10.30
C ALA A 230 37.57 3.36 11.36
N ALA A 231 36.71 2.61 12.03
CA ALA A 231 37.05 1.63 13.06
C ALA A 231 36.17 0.38 12.90
N ALA A 232 36.56 -0.72 13.53
CA ALA A 232 35.59 -1.77 13.81
C ALA A 232 34.52 -1.17 14.74
N PRO A 233 33.21 -1.38 14.48
CA PRO A 233 32.16 -0.93 15.38
C PRO A 233 32.39 -1.54 16.77
N ALA A 234 32.15 -0.75 17.82
CA ALA A 234 32.30 -1.22 19.19
C ALA A 234 31.46 -2.49 19.39
N PRO A 235 31.96 -3.53 20.08
CA PRO A 235 31.18 -4.73 20.36
C PRO A 235 29.93 -4.32 21.12
N VAL A 236 28.77 -4.50 20.48
CA VAL A 236 27.47 -4.20 21.10
C VAL A 236 27.40 -5.01 22.38
N ALA A 237 27.29 -4.32 23.52
CA ALA A 237 27.15 -4.98 24.80
C ALA A 237 25.93 -5.90 24.71
N THR A 238 26.17 -7.21 24.77
CA THR A 238 25.10 -8.19 24.78
C THR A 238 24.23 -7.87 25.99
N PRO A 239 22.92 -7.59 25.82
CA PRO A 239 22.07 -7.30 26.96
C PRO A 239 22.14 -8.53 27.87
N THR A 240 22.66 -8.35 29.09
CA THR A 240 22.58 -9.39 30.11
C THR A 240 21.11 -9.70 30.30
N PRO A 241 20.67 -10.97 30.17
CA PRO A 241 19.25 -11.28 30.23
C PRO A 241 18.69 -10.82 31.58
N THR A 242 17.84 -9.79 31.54
CA THR A 242 17.07 -9.37 32.72
C THR A 242 16.27 -10.58 33.19
N PRO A 243 16.41 -11.04 34.45
CA PRO A 243 15.65 -12.17 34.93
C PRO A 243 14.16 -11.88 34.81
N THR A 244 13.45 -12.73 34.07
CA THR A 244 12.00 -12.63 33.89
C THR A 244 11.34 -12.67 35.27
N PRO A 245 10.52 -11.67 35.64
CA PRO A 245 9.79 -11.73 36.91
C PRO A 245 8.84 -12.93 36.89
N THR A 246 8.93 -13.77 37.92
CA THR A 246 8.05 -14.92 38.11
C THR A 246 6.59 -14.45 38.13
N PRO A 247 5.68 -15.03 37.32
CA PRO A 247 4.27 -14.65 37.35
C PRO A 247 3.66 -14.87 38.73
N ALA A 248 2.94 -13.86 39.23
CA ALA A 248 2.10 -14.04 40.42
C ALA A 248 0.97 -15.06 40.11
N PRO A 249 0.55 -15.90 41.06
CA PRO A 249 -0.50 -16.88 40.84
C PRO A 249 -1.83 -16.20 40.47
N ALA A 250 -2.46 -16.64 39.38
CA ALA A 250 -3.80 -16.21 39.03
C ALA A 250 -4.83 -16.79 40.04
N PRO A 251 -5.89 -16.04 40.39
CA PRO A 251 -6.94 -16.55 41.26
C PRO A 251 -7.70 -17.71 40.61
N ASN A 252 -8.09 -18.70 41.42
CA ASN A 252 -8.71 -19.93 40.98
C ASN A 252 -10.08 -19.68 40.26
N PRO A 253 -10.32 -20.24 39.06
CA PRO A 253 -11.62 -20.14 38.39
C PRO A 253 -12.74 -20.81 39.18
N ALA A 254 -13.94 -20.25 39.13
CA ALA A 254 -15.14 -20.90 39.65
C ALA A 254 -15.50 -22.15 38.80
N PRO A 255 -16.07 -23.21 39.40
CA PRO A 255 -16.40 -24.44 38.67
C PRO A 255 -17.43 -24.19 37.55
N ALA A 256 -17.14 -24.69 36.35
CA ALA A 256 -18.09 -24.69 35.24
C ALA A 256 -19.23 -25.71 35.47
N PRO A 257 -20.47 -25.44 35.03
CA PRO A 257 -21.56 -26.40 35.12
C PRO A 257 -21.31 -27.63 34.22
N ASN A 258 -21.82 -28.78 34.65
CA ASN A 258 -21.57 -30.08 34.02
C ASN A 258 -22.15 -30.13 32.59
N PRO A 259 -21.44 -30.71 31.59
CA PRO A 259 -21.89 -30.71 30.21
C PRO A 259 -23.08 -31.65 29.98
N VAL A 260 -24.11 -31.15 29.29
CA VAL A 260 -25.19 -31.98 28.73
C VAL A 260 -24.66 -32.71 27.49
N PRO A 261 -24.94 -34.03 27.32
CA PRO A 261 -24.49 -34.76 26.13
C PRO A 261 -25.07 -34.18 24.84
N VAL A 262 -24.20 -33.74 23.94
CA VAL A 262 -24.59 -33.31 22.59
C VAL A 262 -24.81 -34.55 21.71
N PRO A 263 -25.95 -34.68 21.00
CA PRO A 263 -26.16 -35.79 20.06
C PRO A 263 -25.11 -35.81 18.94
N PRO A 264 -24.74 -36.99 18.41
CA PRO A 264 -23.74 -37.09 17.35
C PRO A 264 -24.21 -36.33 16.09
N VAL A 265 -23.41 -35.37 15.67
CA VAL A 265 -23.62 -34.63 14.42
C VAL A 265 -23.38 -35.55 13.22
N THR A 266 -24.45 -35.88 12.50
CA THR A 266 -24.39 -36.54 11.19
C THR A 266 -23.51 -35.71 10.25
N PRO A 267 -22.58 -36.31 9.47
CA PRO A 267 -21.75 -35.56 8.53
C PRO A 267 -22.62 -34.85 7.48
N THR A 268 -22.74 -33.53 7.59
CA THR A 268 -23.33 -32.70 6.53
C THR A 268 -22.42 -32.76 5.31
N THR A 269 -23.01 -33.08 4.15
CA THR A 269 -22.33 -33.04 2.85
C THR A 269 -21.64 -31.68 2.63
N PRO A 270 -20.45 -31.63 2.00
CA PRO A 270 -19.80 -30.36 1.69
C PRO A 270 -20.70 -29.51 0.79
N VAL A 271 -21.29 -28.46 1.35
CA VAL A 271 -22.06 -27.48 0.59
C VAL A 271 -21.06 -26.65 -0.20
N THR A 272 -21.16 -26.69 -1.53
CA THR A 272 -20.42 -25.79 -2.42
C THR A 272 -20.60 -24.35 -1.94
N PRO A 273 -19.52 -23.62 -1.61
CA PRO A 273 -19.63 -22.18 -1.35
C PRO A 273 -20.23 -21.53 -2.59
N ALA A 274 -21.45 -20.97 -2.46
CA ALA A 274 -22.05 -20.24 -3.55
C ALA A 274 -21.13 -19.05 -3.92
N PRO A 275 -20.99 -18.69 -5.21
CA PRO A 275 -20.28 -17.48 -5.61
C PRO A 275 -20.81 -16.28 -4.81
N PRO A 276 -19.96 -15.35 -4.34
CA PRO A 276 -20.39 -14.21 -3.53
C PRO A 276 -21.57 -13.47 -4.18
N ALA A 277 -22.75 -13.61 -3.58
CA ALA A 277 -23.99 -13.05 -4.13
C ALA A 277 -24.08 -11.56 -3.83
N THR A 278 -24.52 -10.77 -4.82
CA THR A 278 -24.81 -9.35 -4.64
C THR A 278 -25.95 -9.18 -3.61
N PRO A 279 -25.75 -8.45 -2.50
CA PRO A 279 -26.79 -8.23 -1.50
C PRO A 279 -28.02 -7.49 -2.04
N ALA A 280 -29.17 -7.69 -1.39
CA ALA A 280 -30.37 -6.91 -1.66
C ALA A 280 -30.12 -5.40 -1.42
N GLY A 281 -30.75 -4.56 -2.24
CA GLY A 281 -30.62 -3.10 -2.17
C GLY A 281 -29.48 -2.50 -3.01
N VAL A 282 -28.67 -3.32 -3.70
CA VAL A 282 -27.84 -2.83 -4.82
C VAL A 282 -28.76 -2.40 -5.97
N ARG A 283 -28.53 -1.20 -6.50
CA ARG A 283 -29.31 -0.59 -7.58
C ARG A 283 -28.67 -0.84 -8.95
N GLY A 284 -29.45 -0.72 -10.03
CA GLY A 284 -28.96 -0.90 -11.40
C GLY A 284 -28.39 -2.30 -11.70
N LYS A 285 -27.47 -2.38 -12.68
CA LYS A 285 -26.78 -3.62 -13.10
C LYS A 285 -25.27 -3.40 -13.12
N PRO A 286 -24.58 -3.48 -11.96
CA PRO A 286 -23.12 -3.41 -11.88
C PRO A 286 -22.48 -4.75 -12.28
N GLY A 287 -21.23 -4.68 -12.73
CA GLY A 287 -20.42 -5.81 -13.14
C GLY A 287 -20.45 -6.11 -14.63
N ALA A 288 -19.55 -6.99 -15.05
CA ALA A 288 -19.52 -7.59 -16.38
C ALA A 288 -20.74 -8.50 -16.59
N ALA A 289 -21.19 -8.60 -17.85
CA ALA A 289 -22.05 -9.70 -18.26
C ALA A 289 -21.29 -11.04 -18.17
N ALA A 290 -22.01 -12.16 -18.12
CA ALA A 290 -21.38 -13.48 -18.10
C ALA A 290 -20.57 -13.72 -19.38
N PRO A 291 -19.32 -14.22 -19.32
CA PRO A 291 -18.53 -14.52 -20.51
C PRO A 291 -19.30 -15.43 -21.48
N GLY A 292 -19.39 -15.01 -22.75
CA GLY A 292 -20.19 -15.67 -23.78
C GLY A 292 -21.64 -15.17 -23.93
N SER A 293 -22.15 -14.29 -23.05
CA SER A 293 -23.49 -13.71 -23.21
C SER A 293 -23.53 -12.45 -24.09
N LEU A 294 -22.40 -12.07 -24.70
CA LEU A 294 -22.25 -10.86 -25.51
C LEU A 294 -21.75 -11.19 -26.92
N SER A 295 -22.20 -10.40 -27.90
CA SER A 295 -21.81 -10.51 -29.30
C SER A 295 -20.98 -9.31 -29.72
N TYR A 296 -19.68 -9.49 -29.86
CA TYR A 296 -18.78 -8.48 -30.43
C TYR A 296 -18.52 -8.80 -31.90
N PRO A 297 -18.83 -7.89 -32.84
CA PRO A 297 -18.49 -8.09 -34.25
C PRO A 297 -17.00 -8.37 -34.41
N ALA A 298 -16.66 -9.40 -35.18
CA ALA A 298 -15.28 -9.74 -35.50
C ALA A 298 -14.89 -9.09 -36.84
N PRO A 299 -13.90 -8.19 -36.88
CA PRO A 299 -13.41 -7.62 -38.13
C PRO A 299 -12.91 -8.70 -39.10
N ALA A 300 -13.05 -8.46 -40.42
CA ALA A 300 -12.53 -9.36 -41.44
C ALA A 300 -11.00 -9.55 -41.36
N THR A 301 -10.29 -8.56 -40.82
CA THR A 301 -8.84 -8.55 -40.59
C THR A 301 -8.41 -9.08 -39.20
N ALA A 302 -9.35 -9.62 -38.42
CA ALA A 302 -9.04 -10.12 -37.08
C ALA A 302 -8.20 -11.41 -37.11
N ILE A 303 -7.27 -11.52 -36.14
CA ILE A 303 -6.53 -12.74 -35.89
C ILE A 303 -7.28 -13.58 -34.87
N TYR A 304 -7.52 -14.85 -35.20
CA TYR A 304 -8.26 -15.79 -34.36
C TYR A 304 -7.31 -16.71 -33.60
N ALA A 305 -7.53 -16.82 -32.28
CA ALA A 305 -6.98 -17.90 -31.47
C ALA A 305 -8.11 -18.87 -31.06
N ALA A 306 -7.77 -20.14 -30.85
CA ALA A 306 -8.69 -21.18 -30.39
C ALA A 306 -7.91 -22.25 -29.59
N PRO A 307 -8.42 -22.82 -28.49
CA PRO A 307 -7.66 -23.80 -27.71
C PRO A 307 -7.27 -25.06 -28.50
N GLY A 308 -8.06 -25.43 -29.52
CA GLY A 308 -7.76 -26.51 -30.48
C GLY A 308 -7.04 -26.08 -31.77
N GLY A 309 -6.54 -24.84 -31.83
CA GLY A 309 -5.76 -24.33 -32.97
C GLY A 309 -4.29 -24.79 -32.96
N SER A 310 -3.48 -24.22 -33.85
CA SER A 310 -2.03 -24.50 -33.93
C SER A 310 -1.23 -23.21 -34.07
N ASP A 311 -0.17 -23.01 -33.30
CA ASP A 311 0.60 -21.76 -33.33
C ASP A 311 1.43 -21.54 -34.62
N GLY A 312 1.49 -22.55 -35.49
CA GLY A 312 1.98 -22.43 -36.87
C GLY A 312 0.90 -22.12 -37.90
N ALA A 313 -0.36 -22.00 -37.50
CA ALA A 313 -1.48 -21.65 -38.38
C ALA A 313 -1.48 -20.16 -38.76
N ALA A 314 -2.23 -19.82 -39.82
CA ALA A 314 -2.31 -18.46 -40.34
C ALA A 314 -3.06 -17.46 -39.44
N GLY A 315 -3.72 -17.93 -38.36
CA GLY A 315 -4.50 -17.08 -37.47
C GLY A 315 -5.82 -16.60 -38.08
N THR A 316 -6.36 -17.29 -39.09
CA THR A 316 -7.66 -16.97 -39.69
C THR A 316 -8.80 -17.68 -38.96
N LYS A 317 -10.05 -17.28 -39.17
CA LYS A 317 -11.24 -17.92 -38.54
C LYS A 317 -11.28 -19.44 -38.73
N ASN A 318 -10.83 -19.93 -39.88
CA ASN A 318 -10.83 -21.35 -40.26
C ASN A 318 -9.48 -22.05 -40.02
N SER A 319 -8.42 -21.28 -39.71
CA SER A 319 -7.08 -21.79 -39.37
C SER A 319 -6.53 -20.95 -38.21
N PRO A 320 -7.15 -21.04 -37.02
CA PRO A 320 -6.79 -20.20 -35.88
C PRO A 320 -5.48 -20.65 -35.26
N VAL A 321 -4.74 -19.70 -34.68
CA VAL A 321 -3.61 -20.05 -33.81
C VAL A 321 -4.10 -20.65 -32.49
N ARG A 322 -3.23 -21.34 -31.76
CA ARG A 322 -3.61 -21.96 -30.49
C ARG A 322 -3.64 -20.96 -29.34
N THR A 323 -2.64 -20.09 -29.32
CA THR A 323 -2.33 -19.21 -28.18
C THR A 323 -2.64 -17.73 -28.43
N ILE A 324 -2.99 -17.02 -27.36
CA ILE A 324 -3.07 -15.56 -27.33
C ILE A 324 -1.68 -14.98 -27.65
N ALA A 325 -0.61 -15.60 -27.16
CA ALA A 325 0.77 -15.21 -27.49
C ALA A 325 1.09 -15.29 -28.99
N ALA A 326 0.61 -16.32 -29.71
CA ALA A 326 0.74 -16.39 -31.17
C ALA A 326 -0.12 -15.34 -31.88
N ALA A 327 -1.34 -15.10 -31.41
CA ALA A 327 -2.20 -14.08 -31.99
C ALA A 327 -1.58 -12.67 -31.85
N LEU A 328 -0.95 -12.37 -30.72
CA LEU A 328 -0.17 -11.15 -30.50
C LEU A 328 1.06 -11.03 -31.42
N ARG A 329 1.65 -12.13 -31.89
CA ARG A 329 2.71 -12.07 -32.91
C ARG A 329 2.13 -11.67 -34.28
N LEU A 330 1.04 -12.30 -34.70
CA LEU A 330 0.45 -12.13 -36.04
C LEU A 330 -0.36 -10.83 -36.22
N VAL A 331 -1.08 -10.37 -35.20
CA VAL A 331 -2.01 -9.23 -35.34
C VAL A 331 -1.26 -7.95 -35.76
N PRO A 332 -1.78 -7.11 -36.67
CA PRO A 332 -1.17 -5.81 -36.94
C PRO A 332 -1.35 -4.85 -35.75
N ASN A 333 -0.52 -3.80 -35.67
CA ASN A 333 -0.73 -2.73 -34.69
C ASN A 333 -2.08 -2.04 -34.94
N GLY A 334 -2.87 -1.86 -33.88
CA GLY A 334 -4.27 -1.41 -33.95
C GLY A 334 -5.29 -2.50 -34.30
N GLY A 335 -4.86 -3.74 -34.53
CA GLY A 335 -5.73 -4.86 -34.93
C GLY A 335 -6.50 -5.52 -33.78
N THR A 336 -7.38 -6.46 -34.16
CA THR A 336 -8.22 -7.22 -33.22
C THR A 336 -7.79 -8.68 -33.13
N ILE A 337 -7.68 -9.19 -31.90
CA ILE A 337 -7.58 -10.61 -31.60
C ILE A 337 -8.97 -11.11 -31.18
N VAL A 338 -9.46 -12.15 -31.84
CA VAL A 338 -10.73 -12.81 -31.55
C VAL A 338 -10.47 -14.20 -30.98
N LEU A 339 -10.88 -14.41 -29.73
CA LEU A 339 -10.69 -15.66 -29.01
C LEU A 339 -11.91 -16.56 -29.21
N ARG A 340 -11.73 -17.75 -29.77
CA ARG A 340 -12.78 -18.79 -29.77
C ARG A 340 -13.00 -19.32 -28.36
N GLY A 341 -14.21 -19.79 -28.10
CA GLY A 341 -14.66 -20.25 -26.79
C GLY A 341 -13.80 -21.38 -26.22
N GLY A 342 -13.68 -21.39 -24.89
CA GLY A 342 -12.86 -22.33 -24.14
C GLY A 342 -11.89 -21.64 -23.19
N THR A 343 -10.86 -22.38 -22.78
CA THR A 343 -9.92 -21.97 -21.74
C THR A 343 -8.50 -21.81 -22.30
N TYR A 344 -7.84 -20.71 -21.93
CA TYR A 344 -6.47 -20.36 -22.31
C TYR A 344 -5.59 -20.31 -21.06
N HIS A 345 -4.61 -21.21 -20.98
CA HIS A 345 -3.68 -21.33 -19.85
C HIS A 345 -2.36 -20.66 -20.21
N GLU A 346 -2.31 -19.33 -20.09
CA GLU A 346 -1.18 -18.50 -20.54
C GLU A 346 -0.93 -17.32 -19.57
N GLU A 347 0.32 -16.84 -19.54
CA GLU A 347 0.70 -15.52 -19.02
C GLU A 347 1.05 -14.61 -20.21
N ILE A 348 0.42 -13.45 -20.31
CA ILE A 348 0.51 -12.60 -21.51
C ILE A 348 1.05 -11.21 -21.19
N VAL A 349 1.98 -10.73 -22.01
CA VAL A 349 2.38 -9.32 -22.06
C VAL A 349 1.94 -8.74 -23.42
N VAL A 350 1.10 -7.70 -23.40
CA VAL A 350 0.84 -6.89 -24.61
C VAL A 350 2.00 -5.91 -24.76
N PRO A 351 2.89 -6.05 -25.76
CA PRO A 351 4.12 -5.28 -25.83
C PRO A 351 3.84 -3.81 -26.22
N PRO A 352 4.63 -2.82 -25.73
CA PRO A 352 4.29 -1.40 -25.86
C PRO A 352 4.00 -0.89 -27.27
N GLN A 353 4.62 -1.49 -28.28
CA GLN A 353 4.52 -1.12 -29.68
C GLN A 353 3.25 -1.64 -30.38
N LYS A 354 2.37 -2.35 -29.65
CA LYS A 354 1.31 -3.17 -30.23
C LYS A 354 -0.03 -2.92 -29.55
N ARG A 355 -0.69 -1.84 -29.97
CA ARG A 355 -2.06 -1.53 -29.57
C ARG A 355 -2.98 -2.61 -30.14
N VAL A 356 -3.85 -3.18 -29.33
CA VAL A 356 -4.77 -4.25 -29.75
C VAL A 356 -6.13 -4.13 -29.09
N THR A 357 -7.15 -4.68 -29.72
CA THR A 357 -8.41 -5.08 -29.06
C THR A 357 -8.41 -6.60 -28.90
N ILE A 358 -8.63 -7.10 -27.69
CA ILE A 358 -8.81 -8.54 -27.40
C ILE A 358 -10.27 -8.77 -27.01
N GLN A 359 -10.96 -9.66 -27.72
CA GLN A 359 -12.38 -9.96 -27.51
C GLN A 359 -12.70 -11.44 -27.73
N PRO A 360 -13.79 -11.99 -27.19
CA PRO A 360 -14.29 -13.30 -27.61
C PRO A 360 -14.88 -13.24 -29.02
N ALA A 361 -15.04 -14.39 -29.65
CA ALA A 361 -15.93 -14.59 -30.78
C ALA A 361 -17.40 -14.37 -30.36
N PRO A 362 -18.31 -13.99 -31.30
CA PRO A 362 -19.71 -13.73 -30.99
C PRO A 362 -20.39 -14.84 -30.19
N ASN A 363 -20.87 -14.53 -28.98
CA ASN A 363 -21.56 -15.44 -28.06
C ASN A 363 -20.73 -16.65 -27.58
N GLU A 364 -19.39 -16.60 -27.66
CA GLU A 364 -18.52 -17.68 -27.19
C GLU A 364 -17.90 -17.34 -25.82
N ALA A 365 -18.00 -18.27 -24.86
CA ALA A 365 -17.46 -18.08 -23.52
C ALA A 365 -15.95 -18.33 -23.49
N VAL A 366 -15.17 -17.31 -23.11
CA VAL A 366 -13.70 -17.35 -23.08
C VAL A 366 -13.20 -17.11 -21.66
N TRP A 367 -12.30 -17.97 -21.19
CA TRP A 367 -11.59 -17.84 -19.92
C TRP A 367 -10.07 -17.89 -20.12
N MET A 368 -9.35 -16.93 -19.53
CA MET A 368 -7.95 -17.13 -19.15
C MET A 368 -7.91 -17.78 -17.76
N ASP A 369 -7.10 -18.80 -17.57
CA ASP A 369 -7.16 -19.65 -16.38
C ASP A 369 -5.77 -20.08 -15.91
N GLY A 370 -5.37 -19.64 -14.72
CA GLY A 370 -4.05 -19.91 -14.17
C GLY A 370 -3.89 -21.30 -13.56
N ALA A 371 -4.97 -22.08 -13.47
CA ALA A 371 -4.95 -23.44 -12.95
C ALA A 371 -4.79 -24.52 -14.03
N LYS A 372 -4.14 -25.63 -13.67
CA LYS A 372 -4.04 -26.85 -14.49
C LYS A 372 -4.59 -28.07 -13.74
N THR A 373 -5.00 -29.10 -14.48
CA THR A 373 -5.36 -30.40 -13.92
C THR A 373 -4.16 -31.05 -13.21
N VAL A 374 -4.39 -31.65 -12.05
CA VAL A 374 -3.40 -32.43 -11.28
C VAL A 374 -3.85 -33.88 -11.23
N THR A 375 -3.02 -34.79 -11.74
CA THR A 375 -3.27 -36.24 -11.80
C THR A 375 -2.24 -37.03 -11.00
N GLY A 376 -2.43 -38.34 -10.85
CA GLY A 376 -1.48 -39.22 -10.16
C GLY A 376 -1.63 -39.28 -8.63
N TRP A 377 -2.78 -38.87 -8.10
CA TRP A 377 -3.09 -38.92 -6.66
C TRP A 377 -2.99 -40.32 -6.08
N LYS A 378 -2.21 -40.47 -5.02
CA LYS A 378 -2.06 -41.71 -4.23
C LYS A 378 -2.71 -41.53 -2.85
N PRO A 379 -3.42 -42.53 -2.30
CA PRO A 379 -3.88 -42.47 -0.92
C PRO A 379 -2.71 -42.56 0.06
N ALA A 380 -2.76 -41.75 1.12
CA ALA A 380 -1.76 -41.65 2.18
C ALA A 380 -2.46 -41.53 3.55
N GLY A 381 -2.96 -42.65 4.07
CA GLY A 381 -3.75 -42.67 5.31
C GLY A 381 -5.10 -41.98 5.12
N LYS A 382 -5.30 -40.81 5.74
CA LYS A 382 -6.52 -39.98 5.62
C LYS A 382 -6.40 -38.85 4.58
N THR A 383 -5.27 -38.77 3.86
CA THR A 383 -5.00 -37.74 2.85
C THR A 383 -4.66 -38.38 1.51
N TRP A 384 -4.55 -37.58 0.46
CA TRP A 384 -4.08 -37.98 -0.86
C TRP A 384 -2.92 -37.10 -1.28
N THR A 385 -1.95 -37.68 -1.97
CA THR A 385 -0.69 -37.00 -2.30
C THR A 385 -0.29 -37.16 -3.76
N VAL A 386 0.32 -36.12 -4.32
CA VAL A 386 1.06 -36.15 -5.60
C VAL A 386 2.50 -35.75 -5.34
N ASP A 387 3.43 -36.66 -5.63
CA ASP A 387 4.87 -36.43 -5.57
C ASP A 387 5.36 -35.69 -6.83
N GLY A 388 6.51 -35.01 -6.74
CA GLY A 388 7.06 -34.22 -7.84
C GLY A 388 6.38 -32.86 -8.06
N TRP A 389 5.62 -32.36 -7.07
CA TRP A 389 5.05 -31.01 -7.11
C TRP A 389 6.17 -29.97 -6.95
N GLY A 390 6.62 -29.44 -8.09
CA GLY A 390 7.73 -28.48 -8.19
C GLY A 390 7.31 -27.02 -8.39
N THR A 391 6.01 -26.71 -8.32
CA THR A 391 5.50 -25.34 -8.38
C THR A 391 6.04 -24.57 -7.18
N ALA A 392 6.83 -23.52 -7.42
CA ALA A 392 7.42 -22.68 -6.39
C ALA A 392 6.94 -21.24 -6.60
N LEU A 393 6.17 -20.74 -5.63
CA LEU A 393 5.51 -19.44 -5.71
C LEU A 393 6.04 -18.52 -4.61
N ASP A 394 5.88 -17.21 -4.80
CA ASP A 394 6.39 -16.22 -3.87
C ASP A 394 5.31 -15.87 -2.83
N SER A 395 5.58 -16.13 -1.55
CA SER A 395 4.67 -15.80 -0.45
C SER A 395 5.08 -14.54 0.33
N SER A 396 5.79 -13.60 -0.31
CA SER A 396 6.19 -12.35 0.34
C SER A 396 4.95 -11.59 0.80
N PRO A 397 4.82 -11.26 2.10
CA PRO A 397 3.61 -10.61 2.62
C PRO A 397 3.52 -9.13 2.27
N THR A 398 4.40 -8.57 1.43
CA THR A 398 4.41 -7.16 1.08
C THR A 398 4.62 -6.94 -0.42
N TYR A 399 4.48 -5.70 -0.86
CA TYR A 399 4.79 -5.31 -2.24
C TYR A 399 6.28 -5.37 -2.62
N THR A 400 7.17 -5.67 -1.66
CA THR A 400 8.60 -5.89 -1.92
C THR A 400 8.90 -7.39 -1.86
N LYS A 401 9.27 -7.98 -2.98
CA LYS A 401 9.65 -9.40 -3.07
C LYS A 401 10.80 -9.73 -2.11
N GLY A 402 10.62 -10.75 -1.27
CA GLY A 402 11.58 -11.20 -0.27
C GLY A 402 11.65 -10.35 1.01
N ALA A 403 10.82 -9.32 1.16
CA ALA A 403 10.76 -8.54 2.39
C ALA A 403 9.81 -9.19 3.43
N PRO A 404 10.14 -9.11 4.74
CA PRO A 404 9.24 -9.55 5.81
C PRO A 404 8.01 -8.64 5.90
N ASP A 405 6.98 -9.09 6.64
CA ASP A 405 5.82 -8.25 6.95
C ASP A 405 6.21 -7.09 7.90
N ASN A 406 5.34 -6.09 7.98
CA ASN A 406 5.45 -4.96 8.90
C ASN A 406 5.40 -5.43 10.36
N THR A 407 6.08 -4.72 11.27
CA THR A 407 6.15 -5.12 12.68
C THR A 407 4.94 -4.68 13.50
N GLN A 408 4.36 -3.51 13.19
CA GLN A 408 3.18 -2.95 13.84
C GLN A 408 1.93 -3.79 13.55
N PRO A 409 1.21 -4.32 14.56
CA PRO A 409 0.10 -5.26 14.35
C PRO A 409 -0.98 -4.76 13.39
N GLU A 410 -1.36 -3.50 13.50
CA GLU A 410 -2.39 -2.86 12.68
C GLU A 410 -1.93 -2.51 11.25
N TRP A 411 -0.63 -2.63 10.95
CA TRP A 411 -0.06 -2.39 9.62
C TRP A 411 0.55 -3.64 8.95
N ARG A 412 0.55 -4.80 9.63
CA ARG A 412 0.83 -6.10 9.00
C ARG A 412 -0.14 -6.35 7.86
N PHE A 413 0.34 -6.91 6.76
CA PHE A 413 -0.55 -7.42 5.72
C PHE A 413 -1.23 -8.71 6.19
N VAL A 414 -0.48 -9.64 6.79
CA VAL A 414 -1.00 -10.93 7.21
C VAL A 414 -1.65 -10.80 8.60
N ASP A 415 -2.93 -11.16 8.68
CA ASP A 415 -3.60 -11.34 9.97
C ASP A 415 -3.03 -12.62 10.64
N PRO A 416 -2.55 -12.55 11.90
CA PRO A 416 -2.07 -13.73 12.63
C PRO A 416 -3.09 -14.88 12.75
N ALA A 417 -4.40 -14.61 12.64
CA ALA A 417 -5.45 -15.63 12.58
C ALA A 417 -5.52 -16.36 11.21
N HIS A 418 -4.91 -15.79 10.18
CA HIS A 418 -4.90 -16.26 8.80
C HIS A 418 -3.46 -16.30 8.24
N PRO A 419 -2.55 -17.09 8.86
CA PRO A 419 -1.12 -17.06 8.55
C PRO A 419 -0.78 -17.46 7.11
N MET A 420 -1.66 -18.21 6.43
CA MET A 420 -1.48 -18.60 5.03
C MET A 420 -1.91 -17.52 4.04
N ALA A 421 -2.45 -16.38 4.46
CA ALA A 421 -3.06 -15.41 3.54
C ALA A 421 -2.12 -14.94 2.40
N ALA A 422 -0.83 -14.77 2.69
CA ALA A 422 0.18 -14.38 1.70
C ALA A 422 0.65 -15.52 0.77
N HIS A 423 0.27 -16.77 1.05
CA HIS A 423 0.61 -17.91 0.19
C HIS A 423 -0.32 -17.93 -1.02
N PRO A 424 0.21 -17.92 -2.26
CA PRO A 424 -0.60 -17.80 -3.46
C PRO A 424 -1.09 -19.14 -4.02
N ASP A 425 -0.76 -20.26 -3.38
CA ASP A 425 -1.18 -21.59 -3.80
C ASP A 425 -2.71 -21.76 -3.69
N GLN A 426 -3.32 -22.43 -4.66
CA GLN A 426 -4.75 -22.70 -4.66
C GLN A 426 -5.02 -24.07 -5.29
N VAL A 427 -5.93 -24.84 -4.69
CA VAL A 427 -6.34 -26.17 -5.17
C VAL A 427 -7.86 -26.27 -5.17
N TRP A 428 -8.43 -26.90 -6.20
CA TRP A 428 -9.86 -27.21 -6.28
C TRP A 428 -10.07 -28.71 -6.46
N VAL A 429 -11.11 -29.26 -5.82
CA VAL A 429 -11.61 -30.62 -6.08
C VAL A 429 -13.07 -30.51 -6.52
N ALA A 430 -13.41 -31.04 -7.70
CA ALA A 430 -14.72 -30.87 -8.32
C ALA A 430 -15.18 -29.38 -8.41
N GLY A 431 -14.23 -28.46 -8.62
CA GLY A 431 -14.50 -27.02 -8.67
C GLY A 431 -14.66 -26.31 -7.32
N VAL A 432 -14.58 -27.02 -6.18
CA VAL A 432 -14.63 -26.44 -4.83
C VAL A 432 -13.20 -26.13 -4.37
N GLN A 433 -12.90 -24.87 -4.03
CA GLN A 433 -11.59 -24.46 -3.53
C GLN A 433 -11.32 -25.07 -2.15
N LEU A 434 -10.13 -25.61 -1.97
CA LEU A 434 -9.61 -26.08 -0.68
C LEU A 434 -8.86 -24.93 0.01
N ARG A 435 -8.88 -24.90 1.35
CA ARG A 435 -8.11 -23.94 2.15
C ARG A 435 -6.69 -24.46 2.41
N GLU A 436 -5.67 -23.63 2.22
CA GLU A 436 -4.29 -24.01 2.56
C GLU A 436 -4.09 -24.11 4.08
N VAL A 437 -3.23 -25.03 4.52
CA VAL A 437 -2.78 -25.16 5.91
C VAL A 437 -1.26 -25.26 5.98
N ALA A 438 -0.66 -24.80 7.08
CA ALA A 438 0.79 -24.65 7.22
C ALA A 438 1.57 -25.98 7.35
N SER A 439 0.90 -27.11 7.48
CA SER A 439 1.56 -28.41 7.69
C SER A 439 0.69 -29.61 7.29
N ALA A 440 1.33 -30.72 6.91
CA ALA A 440 0.67 -31.98 6.58
C ALA A 440 -0.24 -32.50 7.72
N ALA A 441 0.10 -32.23 8.99
CA ALA A 441 -0.68 -32.66 10.15
C ALA A 441 -2.03 -31.93 10.30
N GLN A 442 -2.18 -30.77 9.65
CA GLN A 442 -3.43 -30.00 9.64
C GLN A 442 -4.35 -30.37 8.48
N VAL A 443 -3.91 -31.27 7.57
CA VAL A 443 -4.67 -31.62 6.37
C VAL A 443 -5.85 -32.53 6.72
N VAL A 444 -7.04 -31.97 6.56
CA VAL A 444 -8.36 -32.61 6.70
C VAL A 444 -9.22 -32.31 5.47
N ALA A 445 -10.40 -32.93 5.36
CA ALA A 445 -11.36 -32.64 4.29
C ALA A 445 -11.62 -31.13 4.16
N GLY A 446 -11.59 -30.61 2.93
CA GLY A 446 -11.66 -29.17 2.64
C GLY A 446 -10.33 -28.41 2.69
N THR A 447 -9.20 -29.07 2.96
CA THR A 447 -7.88 -28.42 3.06
C THR A 447 -6.78 -29.10 2.24
N PHE A 448 -5.69 -28.35 1.99
CA PHE A 448 -4.49 -28.83 1.32
C PHE A 448 -3.20 -28.25 1.93
N PHE A 449 -2.06 -28.87 1.65
CA PHE A 449 -0.73 -28.43 2.05
C PHE A 449 0.29 -28.63 0.91
N VAL A 450 1.18 -27.65 0.74
CA VAL A 450 2.32 -27.73 -0.19
C VAL A 450 3.58 -28.10 0.60
N ASP A 451 4.02 -29.35 0.44
CA ASP A 451 5.26 -29.85 1.04
C ASP A 451 6.44 -29.50 0.13
N ASP A 452 6.89 -28.26 0.26
CA ASP A 452 7.93 -27.67 -0.58
C ASP A 452 9.30 -28.37 -0.43
N ARG A 453 9.52 -29.03 0.72
CA ARG A 453 10.75 -29.78 1.02
C ARG A 453 10.72 -31.17 0.39
N ALA A 454 9.59 -31.88 0.45
CA ALA A 454 9.43 -33.18 -0.19
C ALA A 454 9.02 -33.09 -1.67
N LYS A 455 8.72 -31.88 -2.17
CA LYS A 455 8.13 -31.61 -3.50
C LYS A 455 6.86 -32.42 -3.72
N ARG A 456 5.87 -32.18 -2.87
CA ARG A 456 4.62 -32.94 -2.83
C ARG A 456 3.42 -32.04 -2.52
N LEU A 457 2.33 -32.26 -3.24
CA LEU A 457 1.02 -31.65 -2.94
C LEU A 457 0.18 -32.64 -2.14
N VAL A 458 -0.44 -32.19 -1.04
CA VAL A 458 -1.24 -33.03 -0.13
C VAL A 458 -2.64 -32.45 0.01
N ILE A 459 -3.69 -33.24 -0.20
CA ILE A 459 -5.09 -32.84 -0.02
C ILE A 459 -5.80 -33.75 0.98
N GLY A 460 -6.76 -33.21 1.74
CA GLY A 460 -7.60 -33.99 2.66
C GLY A 460 -8.98 -34.33 2.10
N THR A 461 -9.33 -33.84 0.92
CA THR A 461 -10.58 -34.18 0.21
C THR A 461 -10.32 -35.31 -0.78
N ASP A 462 -11.13 -36.37 -0.73
CA ASP A 462 -11.01 -37.52 -1.64
C ASP A 462 -11.18 -37.08 -3.13
N PRO A 463 -10.14 -37.23 -3.98
CA PRO A 463 -10.18 -36.87 -5.39
C PRO A 463 -10.78 -37.96 -6.30
N THR A 464 -11.15 -39.13 -5.76
CA THR A 464 -11.61 -40.28 -6.55
C THR A 464 -12.81 -39.90 -7.43
N GLY A 465 -12.65 -40.08 -8.74
CA GLY A 465 -13.67 -39.75 -9.75
C GLY A 465 -13.92 -38.26 -9.96
N LYS A 466 -13.10 -37.36 -9.39
CA LYS A 466 -13.29 -35.90 -9.44
C LYS A 466 -12.10 -35.22 -10.14
N PRO A 467 -12.32 -34.14 -10.90
CA PRO A 467 -11.21 -33.32 -11.36
C PRO A 467 -10.55 -32.64 -10.16
N VAL A 468 -9.22 -32.63 -10.14
CA VAL A 468 -8.43 -31.82 -9.22
C VAL A 468 -7.62 -30.83 -10.05
N GLU A 469 -7.66 -29.57 -9.67
CA GLU A 469 -7.01 -28.48 -10.38
C GLU A 469 -6.19 -27.65 -9.38
N ALA A 470 -5.06 -27.11 -9.80
CA ALA A 470 -4.24 -26.25 -8.95
C ALA A 470 -3.63 -25.09 -9.75
N SER A 471 -3.57 -23.91 -9.13
CA SER A 471 -2.96 -22.71 -9.71
C SER A 471 -1.46 -22.91 -9.90
N VAL A 472 -0.95 -22.55 -11.09
CA VAL A 472 0.49 -22.62 -11.40
C VAL A 472 1.00 -21.42 -12.20
N LEU A 473 0.09 -20.63 -12.80
CA LEU A 473 0.43 -19.34 -13.41
C LEU A 473 0.06 -18.22 -12.45
N THR A 474 0.82 -17.13 -12.52
CA THR A 474 0.84 -16.07 -11.52
C THR A 474 0.26 -14.74 -12.03
N GLN A 475 0.36 -14.46 -13.33
CA GLN A 475 -0.20 -13.25 -13.93
C GLN A 475 -0.84 -13.53 -15.30
N ALA A 476 -2.12 -13.20 -15.45
CA ALA A 476 -2.84 -13.39 -16.70
C ALA A 476 -2.36 -12.42 -17.79
N LEU A 477 -2.32 -11.13 -17.46
CA LEU A 477 -2.20 -10.09 -18.49
C LEU A 477 -1.50 -8.82 -17.99
N SER A 478 -0.36 -8.49 -18.58
CA SER A 478 0.33 -7.20 -18.44
C SER A 478 0.13 -6.38 -19.71
N ILE A 479 -0.78 -5.42 -19.69
CA ILE A 479 -1.11 -4.57 -20.84
C ILE A 479 -0.16 -3.37 -20.86
N ARG A 480 0.84 -3.36 -21.76
CA ARG A 480 1.88 -2.32 -21.82
C ARG A 480 1.80 -1.42 -23.05
N SER A 481 0.81 -1.61 -23.92
CA SER A 481 0.57 -0.72 -25.08
C SER A 481 -0.60 0.22 -24.84
N ALA A 482 -0.37 1.51 -25.08
CA ALA A 482 -1.36 2.55 -24.86
C ALA A 482 -2.57 2.41 -25.80
N GLY A 483 -3.75 2.79 -25.31
CA GLY A 483 -5.00 2.77 -26.09
C GLY A 483 -5.53 1.36 -26.41
N SER A 484 -5.01 0.32 -25.75
CA SER A 484 -5.46 -1.08 -25.94
C SER A 484 -6.75 -1.38 -25.19
N GLU A 485 -7.54 -2.31 -25.71
CA GLU A 485 -8.84 -2.70 -25.16
C GLU A 485 -8.89 -4.22 -24.92
N VAL A 486 -9.43 -4.64 -23.78
CA VAL A 486 -9.78 -6.04 -23.52
C VAL A 486 -11.23 -6.10 -23.09
N ARG A 487 -12.01 -6.99 -23.72
CA ARG A 487 -13.46 -7.03 -23.48
C ARG A 487 -14.11 -8.39 -23.52
N GLY A 488 -15.18 -8.56 -22.75
CA GLY A 488 -16.08 -9.71 -22.83
C GLY A 488 -15.54 -11.06 -22.35
N ILE A 489 -14.35 -11.10 -21.75
CA ILE A 489 -13.68 -12.34 -21.32
C ILE A 489 -13.68 -12.51 -19.80
N GLY A 490 -13.55 -13.77 -19.36
CA GLY A 490 -13.25 -14.12 -17.98
C GLY A 490 -11.75 -14.37 -17.76
N ILE A 491 -11.27 -14.11 -16.55
CA ILE A 491 -9.90 -14.32 -16.09
C ILE A 491 -9.98 -14.87 -14.66
N ARG A 492 -9.34 -16.02 -14.38
CA ARG A 492 -9.47 -16.66 -13.05
C ARG A 492 -8.30 -17.54 -12.62
N ARG A 493 -8.26 -17.85 -11.32
CA ARG A 493 -7.40 -18.90 -10.72
C ARG A 493 -5.91 -18.74 -11.00
N TYR A 494 -5.42 -17.50 -10.98
CA TYR A 494 -3.99 -17.22 -11.00
C TYR A 494 -3.45 -17.13 -9.57
N ALA A 495 -2.32 -17.79 -9.35
CA ALA A 495 -1.47 -17.73 -8.16
C ALA A 495 -0.69 -16.41 -8.09
N THR A 496 -1.39 -15.28 -8.21
CA THR A 496 -0.80 -13.94 -8.12
C THR A 496 -0.28 -13.70 -6.71
N SER A 497 1.01 -13.45 -6.54
CA SER A 497 1.57 -13.07 -5.24
C SER A 497 1.42 -11.58 -4.94
N VAL A 498 1.48 -11.20 -3.65
CA VAL A 498 1.37 -9.81 -3.21
C VAL A 498 2.30 -8.84 -3.98
N PRO A 499 3.62 -9.12 -4.18
CA PRO A 499 4.50 -8.22 -4.93
C PRO A 499 4.23 -8.15 -6.43
N GLN A 500 3.38 -9.01 -7.00
CA GLN A 500 2.95 -8.88 -8.40
C GLN A 500 1.82 -7.87 -8.58
N MET A 501 1.20 -7.38 -7.50
CA MET A 501 0.23 -6.27 -7.46
C MET A 501 -1.11 -6.52 -8.18
N GLY A 502 -1.20 -7.41 -9.17
CA GLY A 502 -2.44 -7.75 -9.87
C GLY A 502 -2.30 -8.90 -10.88
N THR A 503 -3.32 -9.76 -10.97
CA THR A 503 -3.48 -10.77 -12.03
C THR A 503 -3.60 -10.11 -13.41
N VAL A 504 -4.24 -8.94 -13.47
CA VAL A 504 -4.33 -8.08 -14.66
C VAL A 504 -3.74 -6.72 -14.33
N ILE A 505 -2.76 -6.28 -15.12
CA ILE A 505 -2.10 -4.98 -14.95
C ILE A 505 -2.32 -4.08 -16.17
N ALA A 506 -2.87 -2.89 -15.94
CA ALA A 506 -2.81 -1.77 -16.87
C ALA A 506 -1.52 -0.96 -16.61
N ALA A 507 -0.54 -1.05 -17.52
CA ALA A 507 0.80 -0.47 -17.38
C ALA A 507 1.14 0.57 -18.46
N ALA A 508 0.16 0.99 -19.27
CA ALA A 508 0.28 2.08 -20.23
C ALA A 508 -1.00 2.91 -20.28
N SER A 509 -0.94 4.11 -20.86
CA SER A 509 -2.07 5.04 -20.79
C SER A 509 -3.26 4.60 -21.66
N ASP A 510 -4.45 5.12 -21.36
CA ASP A 510 -5.63 4.98 -22.21
C ASP A 510 -6.11 3.51 -22.39
N ILE A 511 -5.72 2.62 -21.49
CA ILE A 511 -6.16 1.21 -21.48
C ILE A 511 -7.63 1.12 -21.08
N THR A 512 -8.41 0.31 -21.78
CA THR A 512 -9.82 0.03 -21.47
C THR A 512 -10.05 -1.45 -21.15
N LEU A 513 -10.70 -1.72 -20.01
CA LEU A 513 -11.34 -3.01 -19.72
C LEU A 513 -12.87 -2.82 -19.78
N ALA A 514 -13.55 -3.60 -20.62
CA ALA A 514 -15.00 -3.51 -20.80
C ALA A 514 -15.67 -4.90 -20.69
N ASP A 515 -16.64 -5.09 -19.81
CA ASP A 515 -17.32 -6.41 -19.66
C ASP A 515 -16.35 -7.56 -19.31
N VAL A 516 -15.33 -7.29 -18.48
CA VAL A 516 -14.30 -8.28 -18.08
C VAL A 516 -14.60 -8.80 -16.67
N THR A 517 -14.56 -10.12 -16.48
CA THR A 517 -14.66 -10.77 -15.16
C THR A 517 -13.27 -11.22 -14.69
N ILE A 518 -12.84 -10.81 -13.51
CA ILE A 518 -11.56 -11.19 -12.88
C ILE A 518 -11.87 -11.77 -11.50
N ARG A 519 -11.63 -13.08 -11.30
CA ARG A 519 -12.12 -13.79 -10.11
C ARG A 519 -11.25 -14.92 -9.60
N ASP A 520 -11.43 -15.25 -8.31
CA ASP A 520 -10.82 -16.41 -7.65
C ASP A 520 -9.27 -16.45 -7.75
N ASN A 521 -8.60 -15.29 -7.87
CA ASN A 521 -7.13 -15.21 -7.90
C ASN A 521 -6.58 -15.01 -6.49
N SER A 522 -5.42 -15.57 -6.19
CA SER A 522 -4.92 -15.72 -4.82
C SER A 522 -4.62 -14.43 -4.06
N THR A 523 -4.37 -13.30 -4.73
CA THR A 523 -4.22 -11.99 -4.06
C THR A 523 -5.02 -10.87 -4.74
N THR A 524 -4.41 -10.04 -5.57
CA THR A 524 -5.08 -8.89 -6.20
C THR A 524 -5.57 -9.22 -7.60
N GLY A 525 -6.84 -8.97 -7.90
CA GLY A 525 -7.40 -9.21 -9.24
C GLY A 525 -6.87 -8.24 -10.30
N PHE A 526 -7.09 -6.93 -10.10
CA PHE A 526 -6.71 -5.89 -11.07
C PHE A 526 -5.78 -4.82 -10.48
N TYR A 527 -4.85 -4.28 -11.26
CA TYR A 527 -4.12 -3.08 -10.88
C TYR A 527 -3.83 -2.13 -12.06
N SER A 528 -3.83 -0.82 -11.82
CA SER A 528 -3.34 0.19 -12.79
C SER A 528 -2.20 1.05 -12.23
N TRP A 529 -1.16 1.23 -13.05
CA TRP A 529 -0.04 2.15 -12.81
C TRP A 529 -0.05 3.33 -13.78
N ALA A 530 -1.13 3.52 -14.54
CA ALA A 530 -1.09 4.31 -15.77
C ALA A 530 -2.30 5.22 -15.98
N PRO A 531 -2.08 6.44 -16.51
CA PRO A 531 -3.11 7.46 -16.61
C PRO A 531 -4.20 7.09 -17.62
N ARG A 532 -5.41 7.62 -17.40
CA ARG A 532 -6.58 7.49 -18.28
C ARG A 532 -7.04 6.04 -18.50
N THR A 533 -6.74 5.16 -17.54
CA THR A 533 -7.31 3.80 -17.49
C THR A 533 -8.84 3.91 -17.34
N THR A 534 -9.58 3.14 -18.15
CA THR A 534 -11.05 3.08 -18.13
C THR A 534 -11.53 1.66 -17.83
N LEU A 535 -12.32 1.50 -16.76
CA LEU A 535 -12.94 0.26 -16.35
C LEU A 535 -14.46 0.42 -16.47
N THR A 536 -15.09 -0.29 -17.41
CA THR A 536 -16.54 -0.24 -17.62
C THR A 536 -17.13 -1.63 -17.49
N ARG A 537 -18.10 -1.83 -16.57
CA ARG A 537 -18.72 -3.15 -16.34
C ARG A 537 -17.65 -4.22 -16.09
N VAL A 538 -16.77 -3.99 -15.12
CA VAL A 538 -15.75 -4.95 -14.69
C VAL A 538 -16.23 -5.64 -13.42
N SER A 539 -16.12 -6.97 -13.35
CA SER A 539 -16.42 -7.76 -12.15
C SER A 539 -15.14 -8.22 -11.48
N LEU A 540 -14.95 -7.87 -10.21
CA LEU A 540 -13.83 -8.26 -9.35
C LEU A 540 -14.39 -9.12 -8.22
N ILE A 541 -14.26 -10.45 -8.31
CA ILE A 541 -15.00 -11.39 -7.47
C ILE A 541 -14.04 -12.31 -6.70
N GLY A 542 -14.12 -12.34 -5.37
CA GLY A 542 -13.44 -13.37 -4.57
C GLY A 542 -11.91 -13.40 -4.70
N ASN A 543 -11.26 -12.29 -5.02
CA ASN A 543 -9.79 -12.21 -5.07
C ASN A 543 -9.22 -12.14 -3.65
N GLY A 544 -8.12 -12.84 -3.39
CA GLY A 544 -7.66 -13.19 -2.03
C GLY A 544 -7.22 -12.02 -1.14
N LEU A 545 -6.74 -10.91 -1.70
CA LEU A 545 -6.28 -9.71 -0.98
C LEU A 545 -7.16 -8.48 -1.30
N LEU A 546 -7.32 -8.19 -2.60
CA LEU A 546 -7.91 -6.95 -3.07
C LEU A 546 -8.64 -7.20 -4.40
N GLY A 547 -9.86 -6.69 -4.55
CA GLY A 547 -10.57 -6.76 -5.83
C GLY A 547 -9.75 -6.10 -6.94
N GLY A 548 -9.31 -4.87 -6.71
CA GLY A 548 -8.26 -4.25 -7.50
C GLY A 548 -7.78 -2.91 -6.96
N GLY A 549 -6.86 -2.25 -7.65
CA GLY A 549 -6.41 -0.93 -7.26
C GLY A 549 -5.79 -0.10 -8.38
N ALA A 550 -5.35 1.11 -8.02
CA ALA A 550 -4.64 1.98 -8.94
C ALA A 550 -3.69 2.93 -8.18
N SER A 551 -2.52 3.21 -8.74
CA SER A 551 -1.59 4.22 -8.24
C SER A 551 -1.08 5.08 -9.38
N GLN A 552 -1.05 6.40 -9.19
CA GLN A 552 -0.60 7.38 -10.20
C GLN A 552 -1.36 7.30 -11.55
N ALA A 553 -2.59 6.78 -11.52
CA ALA A 553 -3.43 6.50 -12.67
C ALA A 553 -4.26 7.73 -13.09
N ASP A 554 -3.62 8.90 -13.23
CA ASP A 554 -4.30 10.19 -13.39
C ASP A 554 -5.34 10.17 -14.54
N GLY A 555 -6.59 10.53 -14.26
CA GLY A 555 -7.72 10.40 -15.17
C GLY A 555 -8.44 9.04 -15.13
N LEU A 556 -8.27 8.25 -14.06
CA LEU A 556 -8.93 6.96 -13.86
C LEU A 556 -10.46 7.08 -13.91
N LYS A 557 -11.10 6.27 -14.76
CA LYS A 557 -12.56 6.17 -14.88
C LYS A 557 -13.03 4.76 -14.56
N VAL A 558 -13.94 4.63 -13.61
CA VAL A 558 -14.61 3.39 -13.23
C VAL A 558 -16.12 3.60 -13.35
N LYS A 559 -16.79 2.76 -14.12
CA LYS A 559 -18.24 2.83 -14.33
C LYS A 559 -18.87 1.45 -14.26
N GLN A 560 -19.93 1.32 -13.46
CA GLN A 560 -20.68 0.06 -13.29
C GLN A 560 -19.78 -1.13 -12.92
N MET A 561 -18.74 -0.92 -12.10
CA MET A 561 -17.96 -2.03 -11.55
C MET A 561 -18.79 -2.81 -10.52
N LEU A 562 -18.57 -4.12 -10.43
CA LEU A 562 -18.96 -4.95 -9.28
C LEU A 562 -17.68 -5.45 -8.60
N SER A 563 -17.48 -5.11 -7.32
CA SER A 563 -16.40 -5.65 -6.49
C SER A 563 -17.01 -6.37 -5.30
N VAL A 564 -16.99 -7.70 -5.30
CA VAL A 564 -17.73 -8.52 -4.33
C VAL A 564 -16.91 -9.67 -3.73
N GLY A 565 -16.98 -9.82 -2.42
CA GLY A 565 -16.37 -10.95 -1.69
C GLY A 565 -14.84 -11.00 -1.73
N ASN A 566 -14.16 -9.92 -2.09
CA ASN A 566 -12.69 -9.86 -2.13
C ASN A 566 -12.09 -9.74 -0.71
N ASN A 567 -10.76 -9.89 -0.63
CA ASN A 567 -10.03 -10.31 0.56
C ASN A 567 -10.41 -11.72 1.04
N ALA A 568 -10.59 -12.65 0.09
CA ALA A 568 -11.05 -14.01 0.37
C ALA A 568 -10.11 -14.79 1.31
N GLU A 569 -8.79 -14.54 1.23
CA GLU A 569 -7.77 -15.17 2.08
C GLU A 569 -7.57 -14.46 3.44
N ARG A 570 -8.38 -13.42 3.73
CA ARG A 570 -8.46 -12.76 5.04
C ARG A 570 -7.16 -12.10 5.52
N PHE A 571 -6.51 -11.33 4.63
CA PHE A 571 -5.49 -10.37 5.06
C PHE A 571 -6.07 -9.33 6.02
N ASN A 572 -5.21 -8.72 6.83
CA ASN A 572 -5.59 -7.57 7.66
C ASN A 572 -6.13 -6.42 6.79
N HIS A 573 -7.08 -5.64 7.32
CA HIS A 573 -7.75 -4.54 6.60
C HIS A 573 -6.77 -3.43 6.19
N SER A 574 -5.80 -3.12 7.05
CA SER A 574 -4.65 -2.29 6.72
C SER A 574 -3.46 -3.19 6.35
N PRO A 575 -2.57 -2.78 5.43
CA PRO A 575 -2.50 -1.47 4.77
C PRO A 575 -3.43 -1.28 3.56
N VAL A 576 -4.17 -2.31 3.10
CA VAL A 576 -4.81 -2.25 1.78
C VAL A 576 -6.09 -3.09 1.55
N SER A 577 -6.31 -4.19 2.26
CA SER A 577 -7.21 -5.26 1.78
C SER A 577 -8.70 -4.86 1.68
N GLY A 578 -9.40 -5.51 0.74
CA GLY A 578 -10.84 -5.33 0.52
C GLY A 578 -11.23 -5.10 -0.94
N ALA A 579 -12.04 -4.08 -1.20
CA ALA A 579 -12.75 -3.93 -2.47
C ALA A 579 -11.94 -3.23 -3.57
N PHE A 580 -11.50 -1.97 -3.32
CA PHE A 580 -10.75 -1.19 -4.31
C PHE A 580 -9.95 -0.04 -3.68
N LYS A 581 -8.61 -0.03 -3.82
CA LYS A 581 -7.74 1.06 -3.29
C LYS A 581 -7.12 1.90 -4.41
N VAL A 582 -7.27 3.21 -4.33
CA VAL A 582 -6.67 4.20 -5.24
C VAL A 582 -5.69 5.08 -4.46
N THR A 583 -4.46 5.22 -4.94
CA THR A 583 -3.43 6.06 -4.32
C THR A 583 -2.84 7.08 -5.28
N ARG A 584 -2.38 8.23 -4.76
CA ARG A 584 -1.48 9.17 -5.47
C ARG A 584 -1.97 9.59 -6.87
N THR A 585 -3.28 9.73 -7.07
CA THR A 585 -3.92 9.84 -8.40
C THR A 585 -4.77 11.12 -8.51
N ARG A 586 -4.76 11.77 -9.68
CA ARG A 586 -5.55 13.00 -9.97
C ARG A 586 -6.73 12.72 -10.90
N GLY A 587 -7.88 13.36 -10.68
CA GLY A 587 -9.03 13.29 -11.59
C GLY A 587 -9.63 11.89 -11.65
N VAL A 588 -10.11 11.39 -10.51
CA VAL A 588 -10.69 10.05 -10.38
C VAL A 588 -12.21 10.13 -10.50
N THR A 589 -12.81 9.25 -11.30
CA THR A 589 -14.26 9.13 -11.41
C THR A 589 -14.68 7.69 -11.19
N VAL A 590 -15.53 7.44 -10.20
CA VAL A 590 -16.14 6.14 -9.90
C VAL A 590 -17.65 6.34 -9.83
N THR A 591 -18.37 5.84 -10.83
CA THR A 591 -19.83 5.97 -10.88
C THR A 591 -20.57 4.66 -11.07
N ASP A 592 -21.83 4.65 -10.63
CA ASP A 592 -22.80 3.57 -10.87
C ASP A 592 -22.32 2.17 -10.43
N SER A 593 -21.33 2.08 -9.55
CA SER A 593 -20.64 0.84 -9.19
C SER A 593 -21.14 0.26 -7.87
N ALA A 594 -20.86 -1.02 -7.62
CA ALA A 594 -21.21 -1.71 -6.38
C ALA A 594 -19.97 -2.36 -5.74
N PHE A 595 -19.80 -2.15 -4.44
CA PHE A 595 -18.69 -2.66 -3.64
C PHE A 595 -19.28 -3.35 -2.41
N THR A 596 -19.41 -4.67 -2.46
CA THR A 596 -20.29 -5.41 -1.54
C THR A 596 -19.65 -6.64 -0.90
N GLY A 597 -19.93 -6.88 0.39
CA GLY A 597 -19.53 -8.12 1.06
C GLY A 597 -18.02 -8.41 1.06
N ASN A 598 -17.15 -7.41 0.81
CA ASN A 598 -15.71 -7.62 0.82
C ASN A 598 -15.22 -7.75 2.27
N ALA A 599 -14.32 -8.69 2.54
CA ALA A 599 -13.76 -8.96 3.86
C ALA A 599 -12.68 -7.94 4.27
N GLY A 600 -12.89 -6.68 3.95
CA GLY A 600 -11.98 -5.57 4.21
C GLY A 600 -12.69 -4.23 4.05
N ARG A 601 -11.95 -3.18 3.70
CA ARG A 601 -12.55 -1.88 3.37
C ARG A 601 -13.26 -1.94 2.01
N GLY A 602 -14.26 -1.08 1.80
CA GLY A 602 -14.77 -0.80 0.45
C GLY A 602 -13.80 0.11 -0.33
N PRO A 603 -14.29 1.08 -1.13
CA PRO A 603 -13.43 2.03 -1.84
C PRO A 603 -12.58 2.89 -0.89
N TRP A 604 -11.27 2.89 -1.10
CA TRP A 604 -10.29 3.67 -0.31
C TRP A 604 -9.45 4.55 -1.22
N PHE A 605 -9.61 5.87 -1.08
CA PHE A 605 -8.78 6.89 -1.71
C PHE A 605 -7.75 7.37 -0.68
N ASP A 606 -6.47 7.16 -0.95
CA ASP A 606 -5.39 7.36 0.03
C ASP A 606 -4.13 8.00 -0.60
N GLU A 607 -3.20 8.46 0.22
CA GLU A 607 -1.90 8.91 -0.23
C GLU A 607 -1.96 10.00 -1.33
N SER A 608 -2.63 11.11 -1.06
CA SER A 608 -2.74 12.25 -2.00
C SER A 608 -3.52 11.92 -3.29
N VAL A 609 -4.73 11.35 -3.18
CA VAL A 609 -5.71 11.37 -4.29
C VAL A 609 -6.37 12.75 -4.36
N ILE A 610 -6.59 13.24 -5.58
CA ILE A 610 -7.05 14.61 -5.82
C ILE A 610 -8.11 14.64 -6.92
N ASP A 611 -9.13 15.49 -6.76
CA ASP A 611 -10.25 15.62 -7.70
C ASP A 611 -11.01 14.29 -7.88
N ILE A 612 -11.62 13.83 -6.77
CA ILE A 612 -12.38 12.59 -6.68
C ILE A 612 -13.87 12.86 -6.96
N VAL A 613 -14.45 12.10 -7.88
CA VAL A 613 -15.90 11.99 -8.09
C VAL A 613 -16.32 10.56 -7.77
N PHE A 614 -17.09 10.38 -6.69
CA PHE A 614 -17.64 9.10 -6.26
C PHE A 614 -19.16 9.22 -6.18
N THR A 615 -19.87 8.90 -7.27
CA THR A 615 -21.31 9.17 -7.38
C THR A 615 -22.19 8.02 -7.90
N GLY A 616 -23.39 7.87 -7.33
CA GLY A 616 -24.34 6.83 -7.78
C GLY A 616 -23.97 5.39 -7.38
N ASN A 617 -23.05 5.20 -6.43
CA ASN A 617 -22.51 3.88 -6.07
C ASN A 617 -23.24 3.24 -4.87
N ASP A 618 -23.10 1.93 -4.73
CA ASP A 618 -23.66 1.15 -3.63
C ASP A 618 -22.55 0.40 -2.88
N VAL A 619 -22.38 0.71 -1.59
CA VAL A 619 -21.28 0.21 -0.76
C VAL A 619 -21.87 -0.49 0.46
N ILE A 620 -22.05 -1.82 0.35
CA ILE A 620 -22.95 -2.57 1.22
C ILE A 620 -22.27 -3.81 1.84
N GLY A 621 -22.22 -3.88 3.16
CA GLY A 621 -21.83 -5.11 3.87
C GLY A 621 -20.34 -5.45 3.83
N ASN A 622 -19.45 -4.49 3.58
CA ASN A 622 -18.00 -4.72 3.69
C ASN A 622 -17.59 -4.76 5.17
N THR A 623 -16.62 -5.59 5.57
CA THR A 623 -16.32 -5.80 7.01
C THR A 623 -15.57 -4.65 7.68
N GLY A 624 -14.86 -3.83 6.90
CA GLY A 624 -14.21 -2.60 7.38
C GLY A 624 -15.07 -1.35 7.14
N HIS A 625 -14.41 -0.21 6.92
CA HIS A 625 -15.11 1.00 6.47
C HIS A 625 -15.75 0.80 5.10
N GLY A 626 -16.91 1.44 4.87
CA GLY A 626 -17.55 1.47 3.55
C GLY A 626 -16.72 2.25 2.54
N VAL A 627 -16.60 3.56 2.71
CA VAL A 627 -15.78 4.45 1.87
C VAL A 627 -14.78 5.19 2.74
N MET A 628 -13.54 5.32 2.26
CA MET A 628 -12.47 6.01 2.98
C MET A 628 -11.82 7.04 2.06
N VAL A 629 -11.75 8.29 2.50
CA VAL A 629 -11.06 9.41 1.85
C VAL A 629 -9.98 9.89 2.81
N GLU A 630 -8.73 9.48 2.54
CA GLU A 630 -7.58 9.63 3.43
C GLU A 630 -6.46 10.41 2.74
N LEU A 631 -5.77 11.30 3.48
CA LEU A 631 -4.61 12.07 2.99
C LEU A 631 -4.87 12.79 1.62
N SER A 632 -6.12 13.15 1.33
CA SER A 632 -6.61 13.49 -0.02
C SER A 632 -7.27 14.88 -0.07
N GLU A 633 -7.62 15.35 -1.27
CA GLU A 633 -8.02 16.75 -1.48
C GLU A 633 -9.04 16.88 -2.62
N ARG A 634 -10.09 17.70 -2.42
CA ARG A 634 -11.20 17.92 -3.38
C ARG A 634 -11.93 16.63 -3.78
N ALA A 635 -12.97 16.29 -3.02
CA ALA A 635 -13.77 15.09 -3.27
C ALA A 635 -15.27 15.40 -3.30
N VAL A 636 -16.00 14.82 -4.25
CA VAL A 636 -17.48 14.79 -4.29
C VAL A 636 -17.94 13.37 -4.04
N VAL A 637 -18.65 13.17 -2.93
CA VAL A 637 -19.29 11.90 -2.55
C VAL A 637 -20.80 12.15 -2.57
N ALA A 638 -21.50 11.71 -3.63
CA ALA A 638 -22.93 12.02 -3.79
C ALA A 638 -23.80 10.93 -4.43
N ASP A 639 -25.09 10.86 -4.12
CA ASP A 639 -26.02 9.84 -4.65
C ASP A 639 -25.60 8.38 -4.33
N ASN A 640 -24.89 8.15 -3.23
CA ASN A 640 -24.43 6.80 -2.84
C ASN A 640 -25.32 6.17 -1.75
N ILE A 641 -25.54 4.86 -1.84
CA ILE A 641 -26.02 4.04 -0.71
C ILE A 641 -24.79 3.48 0.00
N ILE A 642 -24.64 3.75 1.29
CA ILE A 642 -23.49 3.30 2.08
C ILE A 642 -24.03 2.65 3.37
N ALA A 643 -24.19 1.33 3.35
CA ALA A 643 -25.00 0.62 4.33
C ALA A 643 -24.36 -0.65 4.89
N ARG A 644 -24.64 -0.94 6.16
CA ARG A 644 -24.29 -2.20 6.85
C ARG A 644 -22.81 -2.60 6.77
N ASN A 645 -21.90 -1.63 6.60
CA ASN A 645 -20.46 -1.88 6.66
C ASN A 645 -20.02 -2.05 8.13
N GLY A 646 -18.97 -2.84 8.37
CA GLY A 646 -18.56 -3.30 9.70
C GLY A 646 -17.83 -2.28 10.57
N ASP A 647 -17.58 -1.07 10.06
CA ASP A 647 -17.07 0.07 10.83
C ASP A 647 -17.75 1.38 10.37
N PHE A 648 -17.00 2.46 10.11
CA PHE A 648 -17.54 3.69 9.53
C PHE A 648 -18.13 3.49 8.13
N GLY A 649 -19.29 4.10 7.84
CA GLY A 649 -19.88 4.15 6.51
C GLY A 649 -19.01 4.97 5.55
N LEU A 650 -18.85 6.26 5.81
CA LEU A 650 -17.84 7.12 5.18
C LEU A 650 -16.86 7.63 6.25
N PHE A 651 -15.56 7.46 6.01
CA PHE A 651 -14.50 8.07 6.80
C PHE A 651 -13.73 9.09 5.97
N VAL A 652 -13.78 10.36 6.37
CA VAL A 652 -12.91 11.42 5.84
C VAL A 652 -11.82 11.67 6.87
N LEU A 653 -10.58 11.29 6.56
CA LEU A 653 -9.42 11.41 7.45
C LEU A 653 -8.34 12.29 6.79
N ASN A 654 -7.90 13.34 7.48
CA ASN A 654 -6.85 14.24 6.99
C ASN A 654 -7.09 14.75 5.56
N SER A 655 -8.35 14.96 5.16
CA SER A 655 -8.73 15.23 3.78
C SER A 655 -9.62 16.46 3.65
N GLY A 656 -9.31 17.31 2.68
CA GLY A 656 -9.90 18.65 2.54
C GLY A 656 -10.83 18.81 1.34
N ASN A 657 -11.62 19.90 1.37
CA ASN A 657 -12.58 20.27 0.33
C ASN A 657 -13.52 19.11 -0.07
N VAL A 658 -14.01 18.35 0.93
CA VAL A 658 -14.88 17.19 0.71
C VAL A 658 -16.35 17.60 0.75
N LYS A 659 -17.11 17.26 -0.30
CA LYS A 659 -18.53 17.57 -0.47
C LYS A 659 -19.35 16.29 -0.41
N ILE A 660 -20.16 16.14 0.64
CA ILE A 660 -20.94 14.94 0.97
C ILE A 660 -22.42 15.29 0.76
N TRP A 661 -23.00 14.90 -0.38
CA TRP A 661 -24.33 15.34 -0.81
C TRP A 661 -25.27 14.20 -1.14
N ASN A 662 -26.53 14.23 -0.64
CA ASN A 662 -27.56 13.30 -1.13
C ASN A 662 -27.15 11.81 -1.06
N ASN A 663 -26.45 11.39 0.00
CA ASN A 663 -26.15 9.97 0.23
C ASN A 663 -27.14 9.39 1.24
N THR A 664 -27.41 8.08 1.15
CA THR A 664 -28.19 7.34 2.14
C THR A 664 -27.28 6.40 2.93
N PHE A 665 -27.02 6.75 4.19
CA PHE A 665 -26.23 5.96 5.13
C PHE A 665 -27.13 5.19 6.07
N VAL A 666 -26.95 3.85 6.16
CA VAL A 666 -27.85 2.99 6.94
C VAL A 666 -27.11 1.89 7.70
N GLY A 667 -27.18 1.90 9.03
CA GLY A 667 -26.78 0.75 9.84
C GLY A 667 -25.31 0.34 9.74
N ASN A 668 -24.41 1.29 9.47
CA ASN A 668 -22.97 1.02 9.55
C ASN A 668 -22.58 0.81 11.03
N ALA A 669 -21.80 -0.22 11.32
CA ALA A 669 -21.66 -0.80 12.65
C ALA A 669 -20.94 0.12 13.66
N ASN A 670 -20.21 1.12 13.17
CA ASN A 670 -19.71 2.22 13.98
C ASN A 670 -20.50 3.50 13.67
N ARG A 671 -20.00 4.38 12.79
CA ARG A 671 -20.70 5.65 12.44
C ARG A 671 -21.09 5.66 10.99
N ASN A 672 -22.26 6.22 10.68
CA ASN A 672 -22.64 6.46 9.29
C ASN A 672 -21.63 7.38 8.57
N VAL A 673 -21.21 8.48 9.21
CA VAL A 673 -20.12 9.34 8.73
C VAL A 673 -19.19 9.67 9.90
N SER A 674 -17.88 9.65 9.64
CA SER A 674 -16.83 10.06 10.57
C SER A 674 -15.90 11.05 9.86
N ILE A 675 -15.67 12.22 10.45
CA ILE A 675 -14.73 13.23 9.97
C ILE A 675 -13.60 13.35 11.00
N GLY A 676 -12.37 13.05 10.61
CA GLY A 676 -11.22 12.89 11.50
C GLY A 676 -9.98 13.65 11.04
N GLN A 677 -9.22 14.17 12.00
CA GLN A 677 -7.85 14.65 11.79
C GLN A 677 -6.90 13.95 12.77
N ASP A 678 -5.73 13.51 12.30
CA ASP A 678 -4.62 13.04 13.12
C ASP A 678 -3.37 13.93 12.90
N GLY A 679 -2.23 13.55 13.49
CA GLY A 679 -0.99 14.35 13.48
C GLY A 679 -0.23 14.42 12.15
N ARG A 680 -0.57 13.60 11.13
CA ARG A 680 0.12 13.63 9.83
C ARG A 680 -0.12 14.96 9.11
N ARG A 681 0.91 15.50 8.46
CA ARG A 681 0.86 16.74 7.66
C ARG A 681 1.73 16.57 6.42
N ALA A 682 1.26 17.03 5.27
CA ALA A 682 2.06 16.95 4.04
C ALA A 682 3.29 17.89 4.07
N SER A 683 3.33 18.86 4.99
CA SER A 683 4.52 19.69 5.23
C SER A 683 5.69 18.92 5.83
N ASP A 684 5.48 17.74 6.43
CA ASP A 684 6.56 16.80 6.72
C ASP A 684 6.87 15.96 5.48
N PRO A 685 8.01 16.16 4.80
CA PRO A 685 8.37 15.37 3.63
C PRO A 685 8.73 13.92 4.00
N ASN A 686 8.95 13.58 5.28
CA ASN A 686 9.33 12.24 5.71
C ASN A 686 8.14 11.34 6.07
N ALA A 687 6.95 11.90 6.27
CA ALA A 687 5.73 11.13 6.49
C ALA A 687 5.40 10.21 5.29
N ALA A 688 4.84 9.03 5.56
CA ALA A 688 4.33 8.15 4.51
C ALA A 688 3.03 8.72 3.89
N GLY A 689 2.74 8.37 2.63
CA GLY A 689 1.52 8.80 1.94
C GLY A 689 1.69 9.91 0.88
N HIS A 690 2.92 10.36 0.63
CA HIS A 690 3.19 11.33 -0.44
C HIS A 690 3.09 10.71 -1.83
N ASP A 691 2.46 11.42 -2.79
CA ASP A 691 2.75 11.19 -4.21
C ASP A 691 4.22 11.60 -4.47
N PRO A 692 5.12 10.68 -4.88
CA PRO A 692 6.52 11.01 -5.12
C PRO A 692 6.71 12.13 -6.15
N ARG A 693 5.72 12.35 -7.02
CA ARG A 693 5.72 13.41 -8.05
C ARG A 693 5.58 14.82 -7.45
N THR A 694 4.98 14.96 -6.27
CA THR A 694 4.70 16.25 -5.62
C THR A 694 5.12 16.32 -4.14
N ARG A 695 5.87 15.33 -3.63
CA ARG A 695 6.30 15.19 -2.22
C ARG A 695 6.86 16.47 -1.57
N PHE A 696 7.55 17.32 -2.31
CA PHE A 696 8.18 18.55 -1.80
C PHE A 696 7.39 19.84 -2.11
N ALA A 697 6.30 19.72 -2.87
CA ALA A 697 5.33 20.78 -3.15
C ALA A 697 3.92 20.14 -3.15
N PRO A 698 3.45 19.63 -2.00
CA PRO A 698 2.29 18.75 -1.94
C PRO A 698 1.00 19.47 -2.29
N LEU A 699 0.23 18.87 -3.20
CA LEU A 699 -1.06 19.41 -3.66
C LEU A 699 -2.22 19.07 -2.72
N ALA A 700 -2.05 18.09 -1.83
CA ALA A 700 -2.93 17.78 -0.72
C ALA A 700 -2.17 18.09 0.59
N PRO A 701 -2.66 19.00 1.47
CA PRO A 701 -1.95 19.41 2.69
C PRO A 701 -2.10 18.42 3.86
N TRP A 702 -3.01 17.46 3.71
CA TRP A 702 -3.47 16.50 4.73
C TRP A 702 -4.17 17.16 5.94
N ILE A 703 -5.00 18.17 5.65
CA ILE A 703 -5.77 18.94 6.62
C ILE A 703 -7.25 18.88 6.26
N VAL A 704 -8.09 18.44 7.19
CA VAL A 704 -9.54 18.55 7.07
C VAL A 704 -9.95 20.01 7.21
N ARG A 705 -10.55 20.53 6.14
CA ARG A 705 -11.11 21.89 6.03
C ARG A 705 -12.08 21.92 4.88
N ASN A 706 -12.94 22.94 4.86
CA ASN A 706 -13.88 23.19 3.76
C ASN A 706 -14.84 22.02 3.46
N THR A 707 -15.09 21.17 4.45
CA THR A 707 -15.98 20.02 4.29
C THR A 707 -17.44 20.48 4.37
N VAL A 708 -18.26 19.99 3.45
CA VAL A 708 -19.70 20.30 3.36
C VAL A 708 -20.50 19.01 3.40
N MET A 709 -21.54 18.95 4.23
CA MET A 709 -22.42 17.78 4.36
C MET A 709 -23.89 18.18 4.31
N SER A 710 -24.57 17.89 3.20
CA SER A 710 -25.95 18.34 2.95
C SER A 710 -26.84 17.28 2.30
N ASN A 711 -28.15 17.38 2.53
CA ASN A 711 -29.17 16.52 1.92
C ASN A 711 -29.01 15.00 2.17
N ASN A 712 -28.16 14.58 3.11
CA ASN A 712 -27.93 13.17 3.38
C ASN A 712 -29.02 12.60 4.29
N VAL A 713 -29.31 11.31 4.12
CA VAL A 713 -30.13 10.52 5.05
C VAL A 713 -29.18 9.69 5.91
N MET A 714 -29.24 9.84 7.23
CA MET A 714 -28.46 9.05 8.19
C MET A 714 -29.40 8.27 9.10
N ALA A 715 -29.56 6.98 8.81
CA ALA A 715 -30.44 6.09 9.54
C ALA A 715 -29.65 5.00 10.29
N GLU A 716 -30.18 4.56 11.43
CA GLU A 716 -29.77 3.30 12.09
C GLU A 716 -28.27 3.25 12.51
N SER A 717 -27.60 4.39 12.66
CA SER A 717 -26.17 4.44 13.04
C SER A 717 -25.93 3.72 14.38
N ALA A 718 -25.04 2.73 14.41
CA ALA A 718 -24.90 1.84 15.58
C ALA A 718 -23.92 2.34 16.66
N GLY A 719 -23.10 3.34 16.37
CA GLY A 719 -22.05 3.88 17.23
C GLY A 719 -22.53 4.97 18.19
N ASN A 720 -21.69 6.00 18.41
CA ASN A 720 -21.89 6.98 19.49
C ASN A 720 -22.39 8.38 19.09
N CYS A 721 -22.38 8.76 17.81
CA CYS A 721 -22.92 10.04 17.33
C CYS A 721 -23.52 9.94 15.91
N LEU A 722 -24.35 10.93 15.53
CA LEU A 722 -24.87 11.08 14.15
C LEU A 722 -24.04 12.07 13.33
N VAL A 723 -23.57 13.16 13.95
CA VAL A 723 -22.62 14.13 13.36
C VAL A 723 -21.31 14.05 14.13
N CYS A 724 -20.28 13.45 13.54
CA CYS A 724 -19.04 13.09 14.22
C CYS A 724 -17.83 13.78 13.58
N VAL A 725 -17.34 14.86 14.19
CA VAL A 725 -16.20 15.67 13.71
C VAL A 725 -15.17 15.79 14.82
N GLN A 726 -14.04 15.11 14.69
CA GLN A 726 -13.02 14.99 15.75
C GLN A 726 -11.61 15.29 15.22
N ASP A 727 -10.80 15.98 16.02
CA ASP A 727 -9.38 16.16 15.77
C ASP A 727 -8.54 15.55 16.89
N TYR A 728 -7.89 14.43 16.57
CA TYR A 728 -6.97 13.71 17.46
C TYR A 728 -5.60 14.40 17.56
N SER A 729 -5.30 15.37 16.68
CA SER A 729 -4.13 16.26 16.78
C SER A 729 -4.37 17.52 17.60
N THR A 730 -5.58 17.73 18.13
CA THR A 730 -5.93 18.86 19.02
C THR A 730 -5.52 20.23 18.48
N THR A 731 -5.58 20.42 17.17
CA THR A 731 -5.16 21.64 16.45
C THR A 731 -6.36 22.43 15.96
N PHE A 732 -7.37 21.75 15.39
CA PHE A 732 -8.49 22.35 14.68
C PHE A 732 -9.82 22.10 15.40
N THR A 733 -10.60 23.17 15.54
CA THR A 733 -12.01 23.10 15.94
C THR A 733 -12.87 22.55 14.81
N GLY A 734 -14.03 21.97 15.13
CA GLY A 734 -14.95 21.47 14.11
C GLY A 734 -15.43 22.56 13.13
N ALA A 735 -15.45 23.82 13.57
CA ALA A 735 -15.80 24.98 12.73
C ALA A 735 -14.70 25.35 11.70
N GLN A 736 -13.45 24.95 11.92
CA GLN A 736 -12.37 25.08 10.92
C GLN A 736 -12.38 23.88 9.95
N MET A 737 -12.80 22.71 10.42
CA MET A 737 -12.89 21.49 9.61
C MET A 737 -14.09 21.50 8.64
N MET A 738 -15.24 22.03 9.09
CA MET A 738 -16.52 22.00 8.39
C MET A 738 -16.97 23.41 7.99
N SER A 739 -17.20 23.66 6.69
CA SER A 739 -17.83 24.91 6.24
C SER A 739 -19.33 24.91 6.44
N SER A 740 -20.00 23.77 6.23
CA SER A 740 -21.46 23.68 6.37
C SER A 740 -21.93 22.26 6.63
N VAL A 741 -22.91 22.13 7.53
CA VAL A 741 -23.71 20.92 7.70
C VAL A 741 -25.17 21.39 7.68
N ASN A 742 -25.98 21.00 6.68
CA ASN A 742 -27.35 21.53 6.58
C ASN A 742 -28.30 20.69 5.70
N GLY A 743 -29.59 20.71 6.03
CA GLY A 743 -30.64 20.04 5.26
C GLY A 743 -30.52 18.52 5.23
N ASN A 744 -29.92 17.91 6.27
CA ASN A 744 -29.80 16.46 6.41
C ASN A 744 -31.01 15.88 7.18
N LEU A 745 -31.34 14.62 6.93
CA LEU A 745 -32.32 13.86 7.71
C LEU A 745 -31.60 12.84 8.60
N TYR A 746 -31.67 13.06 9.90
CA TYR A 746 -31.07 12.21 10.92
C TYR A 746 -32.12 11.30 11.55
N HIS A 747 -31.78 10.03 11.77
CA HIS A 747 -32.67 9.04 12.38
C HIS A 747 -31.91 8.15 13.39
N ARG A 748 -32.52 7.97 14.57
CA ARG A 748 -32.11 6.97 15.56
C ARG A 748 -33.27 6.03 15.91
N THR A 749 -32.98 4.76 16.10
CA THR A 749 -34.00 3.71 16.34
C THR A 749 -34.67 3.84 17.71
N ALA A 750 -33.93 4.27 18.73
CA ALA A 750 -34.40 4.47 20.09
C ALA A 750 -33.63 5.63 20.76
N PRO A 751 -34.09 6.17 21.90
CA PRO A 751 -33.23 7.00 22.76
C PRO A 751 -31.94 6.25 23.08
N GLY A 752 -30.78 6.89 22.87
CA GLY A 752 -29.48 6.27 23.18
C GLY A 752 -28.79 5.52 22.03
N THR A 753 -29.42 5.33 20.87
CA THR A 753 -28.87 4.51 19.76
C THR A 753 -28.77 5.26 18.41
N PRO A 754 -27.86 6.25 18.27
CA PRO A 754 -26.79 6.65 19.20
C PRO A 754 -27.26 7.65 20.29
N ARG A 755 -26.46 7.76 21.36
CA ARG A 755 -26.72 8.70 22.46
C ARG A 755 -26.60 10.14 21.98
N TRP A 756 -25.40 10.52 21.54
CA TRP A 756 -25.12 11.89 21.13
C TRP A 756 -25.75 12.13 19.75
N PHE A 757 -26.38 13.28 19.57
CA PHE A 757 -26.66 13.79 18.24
C PHE A 757 -25.34 14.13 17.54
N SER A 758 -24.43 14.84 18.23
CA SER A 758 -23.13 15.22 17.68
C SER A 758 -21.97 15.12 18.66
N ALA A 759 -20.78 14.96 18.09
CA ALA A 759 -19.49 15.14 18.73
C ALA A 759 -18.64 16.08 17.84
N TRP A 760 -18.21 17.21 18.39
CA TRP A 760 -17.62 18.32 17.65
C TRP A 760 -16.27 18.74 18.25
N SER A 761 -15.21 18.77 17.45
CA SER A 761 -13.86 19.10 17.92
C SER A 761 -13.78 20.49 18.56
N LYS A 762 -13.14 20.55 19.73
CA LYS A 762 -12.76 21.79 20.44
C LYS A 762 -11.33 22.26 20.10
N GLY A 763 -10.61 21.58 19.20
CA GLY A 763 -9.24 21.91 18.84
C GLY A 763 -8.31 21.87 20.06
N SER A 764 -7.48 22.90 20.22
CA SER A 764 -6.51 22.99 21.32
C SER A 764 -7.12 23.21 22.71
N VAL A 765 -8.41 23.55 22.80
CA VAL A 765 -9.08 23.79 24.09
C VAL A 765 -9.27 22.49 24.88
N SER A 766 -9.44 21.35 24.22
CA SER A 766 -9.68 20.06 24.88
C SER A 766 -9.67 18.90 23.87
N ARG A 767 -9.03 17.79 24.26
CA ARG A 767 -8.99 16.54 23.48
C ARG A 767 -10.37 15.89 23.33
N ASP A 768 -11.21 15.99 24.35
CA ASP A 768 -12.58 15.50 24.29
C ASP A 768 -13.43 16.46 23.45
N PRO A 769 -14.30 15.97 22.53
CA PRO A 769 -15.17 16.83 21.76
C PRO A 769 -16.25 17.50 22.63
N ALA A 770 -16.80 18.62 22.16
CA ALA A 770 -18.10 19.08 22.64
C ALA A 770 -19.20 18.13 22.13
N VAL A 771 -20.06 17.64 23.01
CA VAL A 771 -21.15 16.72 22.65
C VAL A 771 -22.51 17.39 22.86
N ALA A 772 -23.47 17.05 21.99
CA ALA A 772 -24.86 17.48 22.13
C ALA A 772 -25.80 16.30 21.98
N ASP A 773 -26.79 16.17 22.87
CA ASP A 773 -27.78 15.08 22.85
C ASP A 773 -28.96 15.35 21.88
N THR A 774 -29.09 16.59 21.36
CA THR A 774 -30.17 17.00 20.44
C THR A 774 -29.68 17.88 19.29
N LEU A 775 -30.41 17.84 18.17
CA LEU A 775 -30.23 18.74 17.03
C LEU A 775 -30.30 20.22 17.45
N ALA A 776 -31.30 20.60 18.26
CA ALA A 776 -31.46 21.99 18.70
C ALA A 776 -30.26 22.51 19.50
N ALA A 777 -29.69 21.70 20.40
CA ALA A 777 -28.49 22.05 21.14
C ALA A 777 -27.26 22.18 20.23
N PHE A 778 -27.10 21.28 19.24
CA PHE A 778 -26.03 21.37 18.25
C PHE A 778 -26.16 22.63 17.38
N THR A 779 -27.35 22.94 16.87
CA THR A 779 -27.63 24.14 16.08
C THR A 779 -27.41 25.42 16.89
N ALA A 780 -27.78 25.45 18.18
CA ALA A 780 -27.51 26.58 19.06
C ALA A 780 -26.00 26.78 19.30
N ALA A 781 -25.24 25.70 19.51
CA ALA A 781 -23.81 25.76 19.80
C ALA A 781 -22.92 26.06 18.58
N THR A 782 -23.36 25.71 17.36
CA THR A 782 -22.52 25.78 16.14
C THR A 782 -23.10 26.65 15.03
N GLY A 783 -24.38 27.01 15.11
CA GLY A 783 -25.11 27.66 14.02
C GLY A 783 -25.47 26.75 12.84
N GLN A 784 -25.04 25.49 12.83
CA GLN A 784 -25.23 24.52 11.73
C GLN A 784 -26.59 23.81 11.78
N ASP A 785 -26.91 23.04 10.74
CA ASP A 785 -28.07 22.14 10.62
C ASP A 785 -29.45 22.80 10.79
N ARG A 786 -29.57 24.11 10.51
CA ARG A 786 -30.81 24.91 10.70
C ARG A 786 -32.04 24.42 9.92
N ARG A 787 -31.85 23.76 8.78
CA ARG A 787 -32.95 23.13 8.01
C ARG A 787 -33.04 21.62 8.22
N SER A 788 -32.11 21.01 8.94
CA SER A 788 -32.07 19.57 9.11
C SER A 788 -33.21 19.08 10.00
N GLN A 789 -33.57 17.80 9.84
CA GLN A 789 -34.63 17.16 10.62
C GLN A 789 -34.05 15.98 11.38
N PHE A 790 -34.56 15.76 12.59
CA PHE A 790 -34.24 14.61 13.42
C PHE A 790 -35.51 13.79 13.72
N VAL A 791 -35.43 12.48 13.52
CA VAL A 791 -36.54 11.52 13.71
C VAL A 791 -36.08 10.40 14.65
N GLN A 792 -36.98 9.92 15.50
CA GLN A 792 -36.73 8.82 16.43
C GLN A 792 -37.80 7.73 16.26
N GLY A 793 -37.40 6.46 16.31
CA GLY A 793 -38.31 5.31 16.33
C GLY A 793 -38.28 4.49 15.04
N ALA A 794 -39.37 4.52 14.29
CA ALA A 794 -39.50 3.76 13.04
C ALA A 794 -38.50 4.25 11.98
N SER A 795 -37.94 3.30 11.21
CA SER A 795 -36.91 3.62 10.22
C SER A 795 -37.43 4.57 9.13
N VAL A 796 -36.58 5.52 8.77
CA VAL A 796 -36.83 6.52 7.72
C VAL A 796 -36.53 6.00 6.31
N VAL A 797 -36.14 4.72 6.18
CA VAL A 797 -35.84 4.06 4.90
C VAL A 797 -36.51 2.69 4.78
N SER A 798 -36.68 2.20 3.55
CA SER A 798 -37.09 0.84 3.24
C SER A 798 -35.96 -0.18 3.45
N ALA A 799 -36.28 -1.47 3.36
CA ALA A 799 -35.29 -2.56 3.29
C ALA A 799 -34.35 -2.48 2.06
N THR A 800 -34.69 -1.66 1.06
CA THR A 800 -33.86 -1.34 -0.11
C THR A 800 -33.22 0.05 -0.02
N TYR A 801 -33.16 0.63 1.19
CA TYR A 801 -32.55 1.91 1.51
C TYR A 801 -33.17 3.13 0.79
N VAL A 802 -34.40 3.01 0.28
CA VAL A 802 -35.16 4.11 -0.33
C VAL A 802 -35.84 4.92 0.78
N LEU A 803 -35.85 6.24 0.67
CA LEU A 803 -36.50 7.14 1.63
C LEU A 803 -37.98 6.78 1.84
N ALA A 804 -38.40 6.63 3.10
CA ALA A 804 -39.77 6.25 3.44
C ALA A 804 -40.80 7.31 2.98
N PRO A 805 -42.00 6.93 2.51
CA PRO A 805 -42.97 7.86 1.89
C PRO A 805 -43.30 9.10 2.72
N ALA A 806 -43.47 8.94 4.05
CA ALA A 806 -43.77 10.04 4.96
C ALA A 806 -42.66 11.10 5.04
N GLN A 807 -41.40 10.71 4.83
CA GLN A 807 -40.25 11.62 4.77
C GLN A 807 -40.06 12.18 3.36
N ALA A 808 -40.30 11.37 2.32
CA ALA A 808 -40.25 11.81 0.93
C ALA A 808 -41.27 12.93 0.63
N GLN A 809 -42.45 12.90 1.25
CA GLN A 809 -43.44 13.99 1.17
C GLN A 809 -42.98 15.30 1.82
N ARG A 810 -42.06 15.24 2.80
CA ARG A 810 -41.60 16.40 3.58
C ARG A 810 -40.20 16.89 3.18
N GLN A 811 -39.51 16.17 2.29
CA GLN A 811 -38.09 16.39 1.99
C GLN A 811 -37.75 17.83 1.56
N ALA A 812 -38.64 18.53 0.85
CA ALA A 812 -38.43 19.91 0.41
C ALA A 812 -38.36 20.95 1.55
N ALA A 813 -38.94 20.64 2.72
CA ALA A 813 -38.79 21.47 3.92
C ALA A 813 -37.39 21.32 4.57
N VAL A 814 -36.74 20.18 4.35
CA VAL A 814 -35.46 19.81 4.94
C VAL A 814 -34.31 20.14 3.99
N ALA A 815 -34.30 19.51 2.83
CA ALA A 815 -33.25 19.61 1.82
C ALA A 815 -33.02 21.06 1.36
N VAL A 816 -31.78 21.33 0.97
CA VAL A 816 -31.35 22.56 0.30
C VAL A 816 -31.15 22.29 -1.21
N PRO A 817 -31.22 23.32 -2.08
CA PRO A 817 -31.00 23.15 -3.51
C PRO A 817 -29.63 22.52 -3.82
N VAL A 818 -29.61 21.47 -4.65
CA VAL A 818 -28.36 20.82 -5.11
C VAL A 818 -27.53 21.80 -5.96
N PRO A 819 -26.27 22.09 -5.58
CA PRO A 819 -25.37 22.97 -6.33
C PRO A 819 -25.03 22.45 -7.73
N ALA A 820 -24.76 23.36 -8.67
CA ALA A 820 -24.47 23.04 -10.07
C ALA A 820 -23.21 22.17 -10.25
N ASP A 821 -22.21 22.32 -9.39
CA ASP A 821 -20.97 21.52 -9.39
C ASP A 821 -21.14 20.11 -8.80
N ILE A 822 -22.21 19.87 -8.04
CA ILE A 822 -22.63 18.53 -7.61
C ILE A 822 -23.48 17.88 -8.70
N ALA A 823 -24.41 18.65 -9.29
CA ALA A 823 -25.29 18.18 -10.37
C ALA A 823 -24.51 17.80 -11.65
N SER A 824 -23.42 18.51 -11.98
CA SER A 824 -22.63 18.24 -13.19
C SER A 824 -21.83 16.92 -13.15
N VAL A 825 -21.65 16.32 -11.97
CA VAL A 825 -20.86 15.09 -11.77
C VAL A 825 -21.68 13.94 -11.13
N SER A 826 -23.00 14.09 -11.06
CA SER A 826 -23.91 13.11 -10.47
C SER A 826 -25.21 13.03 -11.27
N ARG A 827 -26.15 12.19 -10.80
CA ARG A 827 -27.51 12.09 -11.38
C ARG A 827 -28.52 13.02 -10.69
N LEU A 828 -28.06 13.86 -9.77
CA LEU A 828 -28.89 14.77 -8.98
C LEU A 828 -29.28 15.98 -9.84
N PRO A 829 -30.58 16.28 -10.04
CA PRO A 829 -30.98 17.46 -10.79
C PRO A 829 -30.53 18.74 -10.09
N GLY A 830 -29.91 19.67 -10.84
CA GLY A 830 -29.51 20.97 -10.31
C GLY A 830 -30.69 21.74 -9.71
N ASN A 831 -30.44 22.43 -8.61
CA ASN A 831 -31.44 23.14 -7.79
C ASN A 831 -32.56 22.26 -7.18
N SER A 832 -32.55 20.94 -7.35
CA SER A 832 -33.53 20.07 -6.67
C SER A 832 -33.34 20.07 -5.16
N ALA A 833 -34.43 19.96 -4.40
CA ALA A 833 -34.43 19.83 -2.94
C ALA A 833 -34.86 18.41 -2.56
N THR A 834 -33.99 17.44 -2.85
CA THR A 834 -34.22 16.01 -2.58
C THR A 834 -33.34 15.52 -1.42
N LEU A 835 -33.77 14.46 -0.72
CA LEU A 835 -33.00 13.83 0.36
C LEU A 835 -32.50 12.44 -0.04
N GLY A 836 -31.24 12.15 0.32
CA GLY A 836 -30.63 10.84 0.14
C GLY A 836 -30.35 10.49 -1.33
N ALA A 837 -29.96 9.24 -1.54
CA ALA A 837 -29.62 8.69 -2.84
C ALA A 837 -30.87 8.41 -3.69
N LEU A 838 -30.78 8.63 -5.00
CA LEU A 838 -31.88 8.45 -5.94
C LEU A 838 -32.02 6.98 -6.35
N PRO A 839 -33.24 6.50 -6.67
CA PRO A 839 -33.43 5.22 -7.37
C PRO A 839 -32.61 5.11 -8.67
N ARG A 840 -32.39 3.88 -9.14
CA ARG A 840 -31.58 3.57 -10.33
C ARG A 840 -31.95 2.23 -10.94
#